data_AF-A0A5C6EUC9-F1
#
_entry.id   AF-A0A5C6EUC9-F1
#
_cell.length_a   1.000
_cell.length_b   1.000
_cell.length_c   1.000
_cell.angle_alpha   90.00
_cell.angle_beta   90.00
_cell.angle_gamma   90.00
#
_symmetry.space_group_name_H-M   'P 1'
#
loop_
_entity.id
_entity.type
_entity.pdbx_description
1 polymer ?
#
loop_
_entity_poly.entity_id
_entity_poly.type
_entity_poly.pdbx_seq_one_letter_code
_entity_poly.pdbx_strand_id
1 'polypeptide(L)'
;MPLVRTYCLDCHDEGSELSLADDQSAADLAANRGVWMRALSQVRLGSMPPEDADPMDAATRSRMETLIDDLATAVDCVQNPNAGKVALRRLNRAEYRNTIRDLTDVDYTLADGFPGDDVGYGFDNIGDVLSLPPVLIERYMDAAETIAGQAIYTPPPGEIYEVEKSPSALIGAEKQGGGGDRVVIASNGTVSLQSDLPFGGNYTLTITASGDQGGPDPCKMKVECGRTEKIIDVPNSDAKDFDVSMRVGRGKRMFDISFINDYFKDGEDRNLHIHHVRLRGEERREMFIDPDKLPASHKRIVYVTPDDNVSADQASAAVLGRVASRAFRRPATKDEVSRLVQLAAQVRSDGGNYEEGLQVALQAILVSPHFLFKVEQYRQPDASGKMPPISDYELATRISYFLWSSMPDDELLLMAHRGQIRDRQKLMVKIARMMKDPRSNRFVENFAGQWLQLRNLDTVDPDTRLFRTFDDDVRELMRRETLTFFAGVMRGNLPVPTLLDADFTYLNEPLAKFYGIHGVKGDEFRRVSLAGTPRGGLLTHASILTVTSNPTRTSPVKRGKWILDNLLNMPPPPAPPNIPELEKSRLVGTLRERMEQHRSNPACAACHNMMDPLGFAMENFDAVGQWRTRDGRDEINASGKLPDGTEFNGVGDLRNLLSTQRREQFVRCVAEKMLIYALGRGTEYYDKCAIDKIMDDISRRDYKFAYLLVAIIESEPFQKQGHRE
;
A
#
# COMPACT_ATOMS: atom_id res chain seq x y z
N MET A 1 3.30 46.38 -16.20
CA MET A 1 3.73 45.95 -14.85
C MET A 1 4.89 46.83 -14.38
N PRO A 2 4.62 47.94 -13.67
CA PRO A 2 5.67 48.89 -13.26
C PRO A 2 6.76 48.24 -12.38
N LEU A 3 6.39 47.40 -11.41
CA LEU A 3 7.35 46.73 -10.52
C LEU A 3 8.33 45.83 -11.28
N VAL A 4 7.84 44.95 -12.16
CA VAL A 4 8.69 44.05 -12.96
C VAL A 4 9.66 44.84 -13.83
N ARG A 5 9.21 45.97 -14.40
CA ARG A 5 10.09 46.84 -15.18
C ARG A 5 11.17 47.52 -14.34
N THR A 6 10.87 47.90 -13.11
CA THR A 6 11.83 48.59 -12.23
C THR A 6 12.90 47.65 -11.68
N TYR A 7 12.53 46.42 -11.29
CA TYR A 7 13.43 45.56 -10.52
C TYR A 7 13.97 44.35 -11.28
N CYS A 8 13.37 43.99 -12.42
CA CYS A 8 13.75 42.77 -13.15
C CYS A 8 14.32 43.08 -14.54
N LEU A 9 13.89 44.16 -15.20
CA LEU A 9 14.20 44.41 -16.62
C LEU A 9 15.70 44.52 -16.90
N ASP A 10 16.46 45.16 -16.02
CA ASP A 10 17.91 45.38 -16.21
C ASP A 10 18.71 44.07 -16.24
N CYS A 11 18.20 43.00 -15.64
CA CYS A 11 18.84 41.68 -15.62
C CYS A 11 18.15 40.63 -16.51
N HIS A 12 16.92 40.90 -16.96
CA HIS A 12 16.03 39.96 -17.64
C HIS A 12 15.50 40.50 -18.98
N ASP A 13 16.36 41.18 -19.73
CA ASP A 13 16.08 41.60 -21.11
C ASP A 13 16.29 40.44 -22.12
N GLU A 14 16.38 40.77 -23.42
CA GLU A 14 16.55 39.80 -24.49
C GLU A 14 17.78 38.90 -24.29
N GLY A 15 17.59 37.58 -24.39
CA GLY A 15 18.67 36.59 -24.34
C GLY A 15 18.99 36.02 -22.95
N SER A 16 18.23 36.42 -21.92
CA SER A 16 18.26 35.79 -20.59
C SER A 16 17.35 34.55 -20.50
N GLU A 17 17.58 33.66 -19.52
CA GLU A 17 16.76 32.43 -19.34
C GLU A 17 15.28 32.76 -19.09
N LEU A 18 15.02 33.88 -18.40
CA LEU A 18 13.71 34.50 -18.26
C LEU A 18 13.74 35.85 -18.99
N SER A 19 13.27 35.89 -20.24
CA SER A 19 13.28 37.10 -21.07
C SER A 19 11.93 37.82 -20.98
N LEU A 20 11.92 38.99 -20.33
CA LEU A 20 10.73 39.83 -20.23
C LEU A 20 10.34 40.48 -21.58
N ALA A 21 11.26 40.45 -22.56
CA ALA A 21 11.01 40.90 -23.91
C ALA A 21 10.26 39.85 -24.74
N ASP A 22 10.49 38.56 -24.48
CA ASP A 22 9.86 37.44 -25.20
C ASP A 22 8.51 37.03 -24.58
N ASP A 23 8.35 37.21 -23.27
CA ASP A 23 7.13 36.82 -22.54
C ASP A 23 6.04 37.90 -22.54
N GLN A 24 5.54 38.29 -23.72
CA GLN A 24 4.56 39.39 -23.86
C GLN A 24 3.09 38.98 -23.92
N SER A 25 2.79 37.70 -24.16
CA SER A 25 1.41 37.20 -24.20
C SER A 25 1.12 36.16 -23.11
N ALA A 26 -0.17 35.91 -22.85
CA ALA A 26 -0.59 34.86 -21.94
C ALA A 26 -0.15 33.46 -22.40
N ALA A 27 0.02 33.26 -23.72
CA ALA A 27 0.52 31.99 -24.27
C ALA A 27 2.01 31.81 -23.99
N ASP A 28 2.80 32.88 -24.10
CA ASP A 28 4.25 32.85 -23.83
C ASP A 28 4.50 32.60 -22.33
N LEU A 29 3.78 33.32 -21.47
CA LEU A 29 3.81 33.11 -20.01
C LEU A 29 3.42 31.68 -19.62
N ALA A 30 2.43 31.09 -20.30
CA ALA A 30 2.04 29.69 -20.06
C ALA A 30 3.13 28.71 -20.51
N ALA A 31 3.75 28.93 -21.68
CA ALA A 31 4.85 28.11 -22.20
C ALA A 31 6.10 28.18 -21.31
N ASN A 32 6.44 29.38 -20.82
CA ASN A 32 7.61 29.63 -19.97
C ASN A 32 7.29 29.61 -18.46
N ARG A 33 6.12 29.11 -18.08
CA ARG A 33 5.64 29.10 -16.68
C ARG A 33 6.64 28.49 -15.71
N GLY A 34 7.31 27.41 -16.09
CA GLY A 34 8.33 26.76 -15.26
C GLY A 34 9.46 27.71 -14.88
N VAL A 35 9.87 28.60 -15.79
CA VAL A 35 10.90 29.61 -15.57
C VAL A 35 10.37 30.70 -14.62
N TRP A 36 9.14 31.18 -14.82
CA TRP A 36 8.49 32.16 -13.93
C TRP A 36 8.34 31.63 -12.50
N MET A 37 7.99 30.36 -12.32
CA MET A 37 7.90 29.74 -10.98
C MET A 37 9.29 29.63 -10.31
N ARG A 38 10.36 29.40 -11.07
CA ARG A 38 11.74 29.46 -10.55
C ARG A 38 12.10 30.89 -10.13
N ALA A 39 11.77 31.89 -10.95
CA ALA A 39 12.00 33.29 -10.61
C ALA A 39 11.24 33.73 -9.36
N LEU A 40 9.96 33.36 -9.24
CA LEU A 40 9.16 33.58 -8.03
C LEU A 40 9.82 32.98 -6.79
N SER A 41 10.42 31.79 -6.92
CA SER A 41 11.13 31.15 -5.83
C SER A 41 12.36 31.98 -5.42
N GLN A 42 13.13 32.53 -6.36
CA GLN A 42 14.26 33.41 -6.05
C GLN A 42 13.82 34.71 -5.36
N VAL A 43 12.72 35.32 -5.82
CA VAL A 43 12.14 36.51 -5.16
C VAL A 43 11.71 36.19 -3.73
N ARG A 44 11.00 35.07 -3.51
CA ARG A 44 10.60 34.59 -2.16
C ARG A 44 11.79 34.30 -1.25
N LEU A 45 12.88 33.80 -1.82
CA LEU A 45 14.13 33.54 -1.11
C LEU A 45 14.91 34.83 -0.81
N GLY A 46 14.52 35.97 -1.40
CA GLY A 46 15.20 37.25 -1.26
C GLY A 46 16.56 37.31 -1.98
N SER A 47 16.86 36.35 -2.85
CA SER A 47 18.04 36.36 -3.73
C SER A 47 17.89 37.25 -4.96
N MET A 48 16.65 37.68 -5.25
CA MET A 48 16.33 38.66 -6.29
C MET A 48 15.59 39.87 -5.68
N PRO A 49 15.96 41.10 -6.07
CA PRO A 49 17.07 41.48 -6.95
C PRO A 49 18.45 41.15 -6.34
N PRO A 50 19.52 40.96 -7.15
CA PRO A 50 20.87 40.68 -6.64
C PRO A 50 21.45 41.87 -5.85
N GLU A 51 22.53 41.64 -5.10
CA GLU A 51 23.13 42.65 -4.19
C GLU A 51 23.58 43.94 -4.89
N ASP A 52 23.92 43.87 -6.18
CA ASP A 52 24.35 44.99 -7.02
C ASP A 52 23.19 45.73 -7.70
N ALA A 53 21.95 45.25 -7.55
CA ALA A 53 20.75 45.89 -8.08
C ALA A 53 20.02 46.75 -7.02
N ASP A 54 19.03 47.52 -7.47
CA ASP A 54 18.21 48.34 -6.57
C ASP A 54 17.51 47.48 -5.51
N PRO A 55 17.69 47.77 -4.21
CA PRO A 55 17.17 46.93 -3.15
C PRO A 55 15.65 47.00 -3.08
N MET A 56 15.04 45.84 -2.96
CA MET A 56 13.59 45.71 -2.82
C MET A 56 13.20 45.60 -1.34
N ASP A 57 12.43 46.57 -0.84
CA ASP A 57 11.88 46.51 0.52
C ASP A 57 10.87 45.34 0.67
N ALA A 58 10.60 44.92 1.91
CA ALA A 58 9.75 43.76 2.20
C ALA A 58 8.30 43.91 1.68
N ALA A 59 7.71 45.10 1.74
CA ALA A 59 6.34 45.33 1.26
C ALA A 59 6.28 45.31 -0.27
N THR A 60 7.31 45.84 -0.93
CA THR A 60 7.47 45.79 -2.38
C THR A 60 7.74 44.37 -2.86
N ARG A 61 8.56 43.59 -2.14
CA ARG A 61 8.78 42.17 -2.42
C ARG A 61 7.50 41.35 -2.33
N SER A 62 6.72 41.51 -1.27
CA SER A 62 5.42 40.83 -1.15
C SER A 62 4.46 41.15 -2.30
N ARG A 63 4.43 42.41 -2.77
CA ARG A 63 3.67 42.81 -3.97
C ARG A 63 4.22 42.19 -5.25
N MET A 64 5.54 42.11 -5.40
CA MET A 64 6.20 41.47 -6.53
C MET A 64 5.91 39.96 -6.58
N GLU A 65 6.01 39.27 -5.44
CA GLU A 65 5.68 37.86 -5.32
C GLU A 65 4.24 37.60 -5.76
N THR A 66 3.29 38.38 -5.24
CA THR A 66 1.87 38.27 -5.62
C THR A 66 1.68 38.51 -7.11
N LEU A 67 2.32 39.54 -7.67
CA LEU A 67 2.22 39.87 -9.09
C LEU A 67 2.76 38.75 -9.98
N ILE A 68 3.97 38.23 -9.69
CA ILE A 68 4.58 37.16 -10.48
C ILE A 68 3.74 35.88 -10.37
N ASP A 69 3.28 35.54 -9.16
CA ASP A 69 2.43 34.38 -8.90
C ASP A 69 1.10 34.49 -9.67
N ASP A 70 0.44 35.65 -9.62
CA ASP A 70 -0.79 35.91 -10.38
C ASP A 70 -0.54 35.80 -11.88
N LEU A 71 0.55 36.37 -12.41
CA LEU A 71 0.87 36.29 -13.84
C LEU A 71 1.11 34.87 -14.31
N ALA A 72 1.83 34.08 -13.52
CA ALA A 72 2.13 32.70 -13.84
C ALA A 72 0.89 31.78 -13.74
N THR A 73 -0.22 32.22 -13.12
CA THR A 73 -1.32 31.33 -12.72
C THR A 73 -2.76 31.83 -12.95
N ALA A 74 -2.94 33.10 -13.32
CA ALA A 74 -4.25 33.78 -13.39
C ALA A 74 -5.25 33.19 -14.40
N VAL A 75 -4.79 32.45 -15.41
CA VAL A 75 -5.67 31.91 -16.46
C VAL A 75 -6.50 30.71 -15.96
N ASP A 76 -5.99 29.95 -15.01
CA ASP A 76 -6.55 28.62 -14.69
C ASP A 76 -7.63 28.63 -13.60
N CYS A 77 -7.56 29.54 -12.61
CA CYS A 77 -8.41 29.46 -11.42
C CYS A 77 -9.89 29.82 -11.64
N VAL A 78 -10.22 30.53 -12.73
CA VAL A 78 -11.58 31.09 -12.96
C VAL A 78 -12.23 30.52 -14.22
N GLN A 79 -11.47 30.29 -15.29
CA GLN A 79 -12.01 29.92 -16.60
C GLN A 79 -11.98 28.41 -16.87
N ASN A 80 -11.01 27.67 -16.33
CA ASN A 80 -10.82 26.25 -16.63
C ASN A 80 -10.27 25.45 -15.42
N PRO A 81 -11.07 25.26 -14.35
CA PRO A 81 -10.61 24.53 -13.17
C PRO A 81 -10.33 23.07 -13.50
N ASN A 82 -9.06 22.75 -13.75
CA ASN A 82 -8.59 21.40 -14.02
C ASN A 82 -8.35 20.66 -12.70
N ALA A 83 -9.04 19.54 -12.49
CA ALA A 83 -8.86 18.69 -11.31
C ALA A 83 -7.65 17.74 -11.39
N GLY A 84 -6.96 17.76 -12.53
CA GLY A 84 -5.82 16.91 -12.85
C GLY A 84 -6.19 15.45 -13.11
N LYS A 85 -5.39 14.79 -13.94
CA LYS A 85 -5.54 13.35 -14.20
C LYS A 85 -4.95 12.55 -13.05
N VAL A 86 -5.72 11.63 -12.49
CA VAL A 86 -5.20 10.61 -11.56
C VAL A 86 -4.89 9.36 -12.37
N ALA A 87 -3.61 8.95 -12.39
CA ALA A 87 -3.22 7.69 -13.03
C ALA A 87 -3.92 6.51 -12.35
N LEU A 88 -4.17 5.43 -13.11
CA LEU A 88 -4.68 4.19 -12.55
C LEU A 88 -3.63 3.66 -11.56
N ARG A 89 -3.91 3.78 -10.26
CA ARG A 89 -2.97 3.47 -9.19
C ARG A 89 -3.31 2.15 -8.53
N ARG A 90 -2.35 1.22 -8.51
CA ARG A 90 -2.46 0.03 -7.67
C ARG A 90 -2.32 0.39 -6.20
N LEU A 91 -2.73 -0.52 -5.33
CA LEU A 91 -2.35 -0.46 -3.93
C LEU A 91 -0.82 -0.61 -3.83
N ASN A 92 -0.19 0.27 -3.06
CA ASN A 92 1.19 0.04 -2.66
C ASN A 92 1.25 -1.07 -1.59
N ARG A 93 2.45 -1.53 -1.23
CA ARG A 93 2.66 -2.64 -0.28
C ARG A 93 1.95 -2.44 1.05
N ALA A 94 2.04 -1.22 1.60
CA ALA A 94 1.39 -0.89 2.87
C ALA A 94 -0.14 -0.91 2.73
N GLU A 95 -0.67 -0.28 1.68
CA GLU A 95 -2.10 -0.25 1.37
C GLU A 95 -2.66 -1.66 1.13
N TYR A 96 -1.96 -2.51 0.39
CA TYR A 96 -2.35 -3.90 0.13
C TYR A 96 -2.45 -4.70 1.43
N ARG A 97 -1.38 -4.72 2.25
CA ARG A 97 -1.35 -5.43 3.53
C ARG A 97 -2.46 -4.96 4.48
N ASN A 98 -2.63 -3.64 4.59
CA ASN A 98 -3.67 -3.06 5.45
C ASN A 98 -5.08 -3.41 4.97
N THR A 99 -5.31 -3.40 3.65
CA THR A 99 -6.60 -3.75 3.07
C THR A 99 -6.92 -5.22 3.28
N ILE A 100 -5.95 -6.12 3.10
CA ILE A 100 -6.10 -7.55 3.41
C ILE A 100 -6.49 -7.76 4.88
N ARG A 101 -5.75 -7.13 5.80
CA ARG A 101 -6.02 -7.25 7.24
C ARG A 101 -7.43 -6.76 7.58
N ASP A 102 -7.83 -5.60 7.07
CA ASP A 102 -9.15 -5.03 7.39
C ASP A 102 -10.31 -5.81 6.71
N LEU A 103 -10.03 -6.51 5.60
CA LEU A 103 -11.00 -7.31 4.85
C LEU A 103 -11.20 -8.70 5.46
N THR A 104 -10.10 -9.34 5.85
CA THR A 104 -10.06 -10.78 6.16
C THR A 104 -9.69 -11.10 7.61
N ASP A 105 -9.22 -10.12 8.39
CA ASP A 105 -8.59 -10.31 9.70
C ASP A 105 -7.25 -11.07 9.67
N VAL A 106 -6.71 -11.35 8.49
CA VAL A 106 -5.42 -12.02 8.31
C VAL A 106 -4.30 -10.99 8.33
N ASP A 107 -3.34 -11.15 9.25
CA ASP A 107 -2.13 -10.34 9.26
C ASP A 107 -1.05 -10.94 8.33
N TYR A 108 -1.19 -10.67 7.04
CA TYR A 108 -0.29 -11.20 6.02
C TYR A 108 1.06 -10.46 6.01
N THR A 109 2.14 -11.21 6.22
CA THR A 109 3.50 -10.74 5.97
C THR A 109 3.84 -10.95 4.50
N LEU A 110 4.25 -9.89 3.80
CA LEU A 110 4.67 -9.99 2.40
C LEU A 110 5.84 -10.97 2.29
N ALA A 111 5.70 -11.99 1.44
CA ALA A 111 6.73 -12.98 1.19
C ALA A 111 8.01 -12.35 0.58
N ASP A 112 9.13 -13.06 0.72
CA ASP A 112 10.39 -12.69 0.10
C ASP A 112 10.25 -12.55 -1.42
N GLY A 113 10.88 -11.52 -1.98
CA GLY A 113 10.79 -11.24 -3.42
C GLY A 113 9.56 -10.44 -3.86
N PHE A 114 8.72 -9.94 -2.94
CA PHE A 114 7.71 -8.93 -3.26
C PHE A 114 8.41 -7.60 -3.63
N PRO A 115 8.32 -7.12 -4.90
CA PRO A 115 9.04 -5.92 -5.34
C PRO A 115 8.75 -4.68 -4.48
N GLY A 116 9.74 -3.82 -4.28
CA GLY A 116 9.57 -2.52 -3.64
C GLY A 116 8.68 -1.59 -4.47
N ASP A 117 8.10 -0.59 -3.81
CA ASP A 117 7.37 0.48 -4.50
C ASP A 117 8.34 1.65 -4.79
N ASP A 118 8.26 2.18 -6.00
CA ASP A 118 9.01 3.38 -6.37
C ASP A 118 8.44 4.62 -5.68
N VAL A 119 9.30 5.59 -5.41
CA VAL A 119 8.93 6.85 -4.73
C VAL A 119 8.87 7.98 -5.75
N GLY A 120 7.71 8.62 -5.86
CA GLY A 120 7.48 9.82 -6.68
C GLY A 120 7.11 10.99 -5.78
N TYR A 121 7.60 12.20 -6.06
CA TYR A 121 7.25 13.41 -5.28
C TYR A 121 7.41 13.26 -3.75
N GLY A 122 8.27 12.35 -3.29
CA GLY A 122 8.49 12.04 -1.87
C GLY A 122 7.58 10.99 -1.25
N PHE A 123 6.68 10.33 -2.01
CA PHE A 123 5.77 9.30 -1.51
C PHE A 123 5.73 8.04 -2.39
N ASP A 124 5.49 6.90 -1.76
CA ASP A 124 5.37 5.57 -2.37
C ASP A 124 3.93 5.20 -2.78
N ASN A 125 2.98 6.13 -2.70
CA ASN A 125 1.58 5.92 -3.11
C ASN A 125 1.22 6.69 -4.40
N ILE A 126 2.24 7.11 -5.16
CA ILE A 126 2.10 7.89 -6.40
C ILE A 126 1.81 6.98 -7.59
N GLY A 127 0.66 7.17 -8.24
CA GLY A 127 0.22 6.35 -9.35
C GLY A 127 1.17 6.33 -10.55
N ASP A 128 1.86 7.45 -10.82
CA ASP A 128 2.74 7.61 -12.00
C ASP A 128 4.00 6.74 -11.96
N VAL A 129 4.40 6.27 -10.78
CA VAL A 129 5.59 5.43 -10.58
C VAL A 129 5.25 4.02 -10.09
N LEU A 130 3.99 3.73 -9.79
CA LEU A 130 3.54 2.41 -9.36
C LEU A 130 3.29 1.48 -10.56
N SER A 131 4.38 0.95 -11.12
CA SER A 131 4.32 -0.06 -12.18
C SER A 131 3.80 -1.42 -11.66
N LEU A 132 3.34 -2.27 -12.58
CA LEU A 132 2.93 -3.66 -12.31
C LEU A 132 3.81 -4.63 -13.14
N PRO A 133 5.02 -4.96 -12.68
CA PRO A 133 5.87 -5.95 -13.34
C PRO A 133 5.23 -7.35 -13.32
N PRO A 134 5.50 -8.24 -14.28
CA PRO A 134 4.97 -9.60 -14.30
C PRO A 134 5.19 -10.37 -12.99
N VAL A 135 6.39 -10.26 -12.40
CA VAL A 135 6.74 -10.88 -11.11
C VAL A 135 5.79 -10.42 -9.99
N LEU A 136 5.34 -9.18 -10.00
CA LEU A 136 4.42 -8.68 -8.98
C LEU A 136 3.02 -9.32 -9.11
N ILE A 137 2.59 -9.67 -10.33
CA ILE A 137 1.31 -10.36 -10.56
C ILE A 137 1.38 -11.79 -10.01
N GLU A 138 2.47 -12.51 -10.28
CA GLU A 138 2.71 -13.84 -9.72
C GLU A 138 2.66 -13.80 -8.19
N ARG A 139 3.32 -12.79 -7.57
CA ARG A 139 3.28 -12.61 -6.11
C ARG A 139 1.89 -12.27 -5.57
N TYR A 140 1.04 -11.58 -6.32
CA TYR A 140 -0.35 -11.38 -5.92
C TYR A 140 -1.16 -12.67 -5.95
N MET A 141 -0.90 -13.58 -6.90
CA MET A 141 -1.55 -14.90 -6.95
C MET A 141 -1.12 -15.76 -5.76
N ASP A 142 0.19 -15.88 -5.51
CA ASP A 142 0.74 -16.61 -4.35
C ASP A 142 0.17 -16.07 -3.03
N ALA A 143 0.12 -14.73 -2.91
CA ALA A 143 -0.43 -14.07 -1.73
C ALA A 143 -1.93 -14.36 -1.59
N ALA A 144 -2.70 -14.28 -2.67
CA ALA A 144 -4.14 -14.54 -2.65
C ALA A 144 -4.45 -15.96 -2.19
N GLU A 145 -3.70 -16.97 -2.67
CA GLU A 145 -3.82 -18.35 -2.22
C GLU A 145 -3.54 -18.50 -0.72
N THR A 146 -2.39 -17.96 -0.28
CA THR A 146 -1.98 -18.00 1.14
C THR A 146 -3.00 -17.32 2.04
N ILE A 147 -3.47 -16.13 1.65
CA ILE A 147 -4.44 -15.34 2.41
C ILE A 147 -5.78 -16.07 2.46
N ALA A 148 -6.28 -16.60 1.34
CA ALA A 148 -7.54 -17.33 1.33
C ALA A 148 -7.49 -18.57 2.24
N GLY A 149 -6.37 -19.31 2.21
CA GLY A 149 -6.12 -20.46 3.09
C GLY A 149 -6.13 -20.10 4.57
N GLN A 150 -5.57 -18.95 4.95
CA GLN A 150 -5.56 -18.46 6.33
C GLN A 150 -6.91 -17.82 6.74
N ALA A 151 -7.62 -17.23 5.79
CA ALA A 151 -8.82 -16.47 6.05
C ALA A 151 -10.04 -17.38 6.22
N ILE A 152 -10.16 -18.43 5.41
CA ILE A 152 -11.29 -19.36 5.44
C ILE A 152 -10.75 -20.73 5.82
N TYR A 153 -11.03 -21.16 7.05
CA TYR A 153 -10.71 -22.52 7.46
C TYR A 153 -11.42 -23.55 6.57
N THR A 154 -10.65 -24.48 6.01
CA THR A 154 -11.15 -25.69 5.36
C THR A 154 -10.78 -26.91 6.20
N PRO A 155 -11.70 -27.89 6.37
CA PRO A 155 -11.34 -29.14 7.01
C PRO A 155 -10.25 -29.85 6.20
N PRO A 156 -9.37 -30.63 6.85
CA PRO A 156 -8.34 -31.38 6.13
C PRO A 156 -8.98 -32.29 5.08
N PRO A 157 -8.31 -32.53 3.94
CA PRO A 157 -8.84 -33.37 2.87
C PRO A 157 -9.17 -34.76 3.40
N GLY A 158 -10.21 -35.37 2.83
CA GLY A 158 -10.64 -36.72 3.17
C GLY A 158 -9.51 -37.74 2.98
N GLU A 159 -9.56 -38.84 3.75
CA GLU A 159 -8.59 -39.93 3.58
C GLU A 159 -8.87 -40.64 2.24
N ILE A 160 -7.90 -40.63 1.32
CA ILE A 160 -8.00 -41.37 0.05
C ILE A 160 -7.38 -42.75 0.27
N TYR A 161 -8.16 -43.79 -0.03
CA TYR A 161 -7.67 -45.16 -0.10
C TYR A 161 -7.61 -45.60 -1.55
N GLU A 162 -6.44 -46.02 -2.02
CA GLU A 162 -6.27 -46.58 -3.36
C GLU A 162 -5.41 -47.83 -3.28
N VAL A 163 -5.88 -48.90 -3.90
CA VAL A 163 -5.12 -50.14 -4.07
C VAL A 163 -5.23 -50.62 -5.49
N GLU A 164 -4.09 -51.01 -6.03
CA GLU A 164 -3.95 -51.49 -7.39
C GLU A 164 -3.29 -52.86 -7.36
N LYS A 165 -3.80 -53.81 -8.14
CA LYS A 165 -3.27 -55.18 -8.23
C LYS A 165 -3.13 -55.60 -9.69
N SER A 166 -2.02 -56.26 -9.99
CA SER A 166 -1.92 -57.05 -11.22
C SER A 166 -2.94 -58.18 -11.18
N PRO A 167 -3.48 -58.62 -12.32
CA PRO A 167 -4.44 -59.73 -12.38
C PRO A 167 -3.92 -61.00 -11.72
N SER A 168 -2.63 -61.29 -11.88
CA SER A 168 -1.94 -62.43 -11.27
C SER A 168 -1.89 -62.41 -9.74
N ALA A 169 -2.08 -61.25 -9.12
CA ALA A 169 -2.12 -61.09 -7.67
C ALA A 169 -3.54 -61.21 -7.09
N LEU A 170 -4.57 -61.42 -7.92
CA LEU A 170 -5.94 -61.67 -7.49
C LEU A 170 -6.06 -63.10 -6.94
N ILE A 171 -6.89 -63.26 -5.92
CA ILE A 171 -7.16 -64.57 -5.32
C ILE A 171 -7.94 -65.41 -6.33
N GLY A 172 -7.48 -66.63 -6.61
CA GLY A 172 -8.10 -67.53 -7.59
C GLY A 172 -7.53 -67.39 -9.00
N ALA A 173 -6.65 -66.41 -9.25
CA ALA A 173 -5.96 -66.26 -10.53
C ALA A 173 -5.05 -67.45 -10.87
N GLU A 174 -4.48 -68.12 -9.86
CA GLU A 174 -3.64 -69.31 -10.01
C GLU A 174 -4.38 -70.53 -10.59
N LYS A 175 -5.72 -70.50 -10.57
CA LYS A 175 -6.60 -71.53 -11.12
C LYS A 175 -7.07 -71.21 -12.54
N GLN A 176 -6.68 -70.05 -13.06
CA GLN A 176 -7.08 -69.53 -14.38
C GLN A 176 -5.91 -69.57 -15.35
N GLY A 177 -6.20 -69.51 -16.65
CA GLY A 177 -5.18 -69.41 -17.69
C GLY A 177 -4.62 -67.98 -17.79
N GLY A 178 -3.56 -67.78 -18.56
CA GLY A 178 -2.98 -66.46 -18.81
C GLY A 178 -1.50 -66.33 -18.43
N GLY A 179 -0.93 -65.16 -18.70
CA GLY A 179 0.47 -64.82 -18.43
C GLY A 179 0.59 -63.62 -17.48
N GLY A 180 1.80 -63.14 -17.20
CA GLY A 180 2.04 -62.06 -16.22
C GLY A 180 1.18 -60.79 -16.44
N ASP A 181 0.78 -60.53 -17.67
CA ASP A 181 0.08 -59.29 -18.08
C ASP A 181 -1.46 -59.41 -18.08
N ARG A 182 -2.03 -60.62 -17.99
CA ARG A 182 -3.50 -60.82 -17.93
C ARG A 182 -3.90 -62.18 -17.36
N VAL A 183 -5.05 -62.22 -16.69
CA VAL A 183 -5.74 -63.46 -16.30
C VAL A 183 -6.87 -63.74 -17.29
N VAL A 184 -6.92 -64.97 -17.80
CA VAL A 184 -7.93 -65.48 -18.74
C VAL A 184 -8.81 -66.49 -18.01
N ILE A 185 -10.07 -66.10 -17.80
CA ILE A 185 -11.09 -66.94 -17.19
C ILE A 185 -11.86 -67.63 -18.32
N ALA A 186 -11.47 -68.88 -18.61
CA ALA A 186 -11.92 -69.60 -19.80
C ALA A 186 -13.18 -70.47 -19.62
N SER A 187 -13.73 -70.48 -18.40
CA SER A 187 -15.02 -71.08 -18.08
C SER A 187 -15.58 -70.38 -16.85
N ASN A 188 -16.82 -70.65 -16.47
CA ASN A 188 -17.43 -69.99 -15.30
C ASN A 188 -16.51 -70.04 -14.07
N GLY A 189 -16.04 -68.87 -13.64
CA GLY A 189 -14.92 -68.76 -12.72
C GLY A 189 -14.87 -67.38 -12.08
N THR A 190 -14.21 -67.27 -10.93
CA THR A 190 -14.12 -66.03 -10.15
C THR A 190 -12.68 -65.77 -9.73
N VAL A 191 -12.27 -64.52 -9.86
CA VAL A 191 -11.07 -63.99 -9.21
C VAL A 191 -11.48 -62.87 -8.27
N SER A 192 -10.75 -62.71 -7.17
CA SER A 192 -11.16 -61.78 -6.13
C SER A 192 -10.04 -60.83 -5.73
N LEU A 193 -10.36 -59.56 -5.59
CA LEU A 193 -9.52 -58.59 -4.89
C LEU A 193 -9.89 -58.60 -3.41
N GLN A 194 -8.94 -58.97 -2.53
CA GLN A 194 -9.08 -58.74 -1.09
C GLN A 194 -8.41 -57.44 -0.70
N SER A 195 -9.13 -56.59 0.03
CA SER A 195 -8.61 -55.31 0.51
C SER A 195 -9.13 -55.02 1.92
N ASP A 196 -8.28 -54.45 2.78
CA ASP A 196 -8.64 -54.00 4.13
C ASP A 196 -8.97 -52.50 4.08
N LEU A 197 -10.25 -52.18 4.12
CA LEU A 197 -10.73 -50.82 3.88
C LEU A 197 -10.61 -49.98 5.17
N PRO A 198 -9.84 -48.88 5.18
CA PRO A 198 -9.63 -48.09 6.39
C PRO A 198 -10.91 -47.41 6.91
N PHE A 199 -11.88 -47.16 6.02
CA PHE A 199 -13.12 -46.48 6.32
C PHE A 199 -14.32 -47.09 5.58
N GLY A 200 -15.53 -46.73 5.99
CA GLY A 200 -16.75 -47.08 5.28
C GLY A 200 -17.16 -45.92 4.37
N GLY A 201 -17.54 -46.19 3.13
CA GLY A 201 -17.82 -45.12 2.17
C GLY A 201 -18.17 -45.63 0.79
N ASN A 202 -18.16 -44.70 -0.17
CA ASN A 202 -18.27 -45.03 -1.59
C ASN A 202 -16.88 -45.39 -2.11
N TYR A 203 -16.81 -46.51 -2.83
CA TYR A 203 -15.62 -46.99 -3.50
C TYR A 203 -15.96 -47.25 -4.97
N THR A 204 -15.01 -46.99 -5.86
CA THR A 204 -15.07 -47.36 -7.28
C THR A 204 -14.05 -48.46 -7.53
N LEU A 205 -14.52 -49.61 -7.98
CA LEU A 205 -13.69 -50.69 -8.50
C LEU A 205 -13.60 -50.54 -10.02
N THR A 206 -12.43 -50.18 -10.52
CA THR A 206 -12.10 -50.11 -11.94
C THR A 206 -11.47 -51.43 -12.36
N ILE A 207 -12.06 -52.08 -13.35
CA ILE A 207 -11.55 -53.33 -13.91
C ILE A 207 -11.24 -53.09 -15.38
N THR A 208 -9.97 -53.26 -15.76
CA THR A 208 -9.57 -53.24 -17.17
C THR A 208 -9.75 -54.64 -17.73
N ALA A 209 -10.73 -54.82 -18.62
CA ALA A 209 -11.10 -56.13 -19.15
C ALA A 209 -11.34 -56.12 -20.66
N SER A 210 -11.18 -57.29 -21.29
CA SER A 210 -11.62 -57.58 -22.66
C SER A 210 -12.28 -58.96 -22.71
N GLY A 211 -13.13 -59.21 -23.70
CA GLY A 211 -13.85 -60.49 -23.81
C GLY A 211 -13.71 -61.09 -25.19
N ASP A 212 -13.30 -62.36 -25.26
CA ASP A 212 -13.53 -63.15 -26.48
C ASP A 212 -15.04 -63.46 -26.55
N GLN A 213 -15.61 -63.36 -27.74
CA GLN A 213 -17.03 -63.63 -27.94
C GLN A 213 -17.22 -64.99 -28.57
N GLY A 214 -18.22 -65.71 -28.09
CA GLY A 214 -18.71 -66.95 -28.68
C GLY A 214 -20.21 -67.04 -28.41
N GLY A 215 -20.98 -67.58 -29.36
CA GLY A 215 -22.43 -67.70 -29.22
C GLY A 215 -23.19 -66.36 -29.29
N PRO A 216 -24.50 -66.34 -28.98
CA PRO A 216 -25.39 -65.21 -29.28
C PRO A 216 -25.32 -64.04 -28.28
N ASP A 217 -24.70 -64.24 -27.11
CA ASP A 217 -24.58 -63.23 -26.05
C ASP A 217 -23.14 -62.71 -25.93
N PRO A 218 -22.95 -61.46 -25.47
CA PRO A 218 -21.62 -60.96 -25.17
C PRO A 218 -21.02 -61.65 -23.92
N CYS A 219 -19.70 -61.58 -23.75
CA CYS A 219 -19.04 -61.98 -22.50
C CYS A 219 -19.60 -61.18 -21.31
N LYS A 220 -20.02 -61.84 -20.22
CA LYS A 220 -20.60 -61.20 -19.04
C LYS A 220 -19.70 -61.33 -17.84
N MET A 221 -19.27 -60.17 -17.34
CA MET A 221 -18.54 -60.03 -16.09
C MET A 221 -19.51 -59.64 -14.97
N LYS A 222 -19.55 -60.42 -13.90
CA LYS A 222 -20.28 -60.08 -12.68
C LYS A 222 -19.31 -59.56 -11.63
N VAL A 223 -19.61 -58.40 -11.05
CA VAL A 223 -18.86 -57.82 -9.94
C VAL A 223 -19.72 -57.85 -8.69
N GLU A 224 -19.20 -58.45 -7.63
CA GLU A 224 -19.92 -58.62 -6.36
C GLU A 224 -19.07 -58.19 -5.16
N CYS A 225 -19.68 -57.43 -4.25
CA CYS A 225 -19.11 -57.15 -2.94
C CYS A 225 -20.24 -56.84 -1.93
N GLY A 226 -20.43 -57.74 -0.96
CA GLY A 226 -21.47 -57.60 0.06
C GLY A 226 -22.89 -57.70 -0.53
N ARG A 227 -23.61 -56.57 -0.58
CA ARG A 227 -24.96 -56.50 -1.19
C ARG A 227 -24.96 -55.95 -2.61
N THR A 228 -23.82 -55.50 -3.11
CA THR A 228 -23.72 -54.95 -4.46
C THR A 228 -23.42 -56.08 -5.43
N GLU A 229 -24.28 -56.25 -6.43
CA GLU A 229 -24.05 -57.13 -7.57
C GLU A 229 -24.30 -56.31 -8.85
N LYS A 230 -23.35 -56.31 -9.78
CA LYS A 230 -23.54 -55.74 -11.13
C LYS A 230 -23.05 -56.71 -12.19
N ILE A 231 -23.84 -56.86 -13.26
CA ILE A 231 -23.47 -57.63 -14.45
C ILE A 231 -23.17 -56.63 -15.57
N ILE A 232 -22.03 -56.82 -16.23
CA ILE A 232 -21.49 -55.94 -17.26
C ILE A 232 -21.20 -56.77 -18.50
N ASP A 233 -21.70 -56.32 -19.64
CA ASP A 233 -21.36 -56.89 -20.95
C ASP A 233 -19.98 -56.37 -21.38
N VAL A 234 -19.04 -57.30 -21.62
CA VAL A 234 -17.66 -57.04 -22.03
C VAL A 234 -17.55 -57.33 -23.54
N PRO A 235 -17.43 -56.31 -24.40
CA PRO A 235 -17.43 -56.48 -25.85
C PRO A 235 -16.10 -57.04 -26.39
N ASN A 236 -16.12 -57.48 -27.66
CA ASN A 236 -14.92 -57.86 -28.42
C ASN A 236 -14.16 -56.59 -28.86
N SER A 237 -13.34 -56.06 -27.98
CA SER A 237 -12.42 -54.97 -28.31
C SER A 237 -11.15 -55.06 -27.48
N ASP A 238 -10.21 -54.18 -27.76
CA ASP A 238 -9.09 -53.90 -26.85
C ASP A 238 -9.58 -53.68 -25.42
N ALA A 239 -8.68 -53.91 -24.46
CA ALA A 239 -8.97 -53.82 -23.05
C ALA A 239 -9.54 -52.43 -22.69
N LYS A 240 -10.64 -52.41 -21.94
CA LYS A 240 -11.33 -51.18 -21.51
C LYS A 240 -11.57 -51.19 -20.01
N ASP A 241 -11.64 -50.00 -19.44
CA ASP A 241 -11.96 -49.79 -18.04
C ASP A 241 -13.47 -49.84 -17.81
N PHE A 242 -13.86 -50.63 -16.82
CA PHE A 242 -15.23 -50.73 -16.33
C PHE A 242 -15.28 -50.28 -14.87
N ASP A 243 -15.96 -49.17 -14.61
CA ASP A 243 -16.08 -48.60 -13.27
C ASP A 243 -17.35 -49.09 -12.55
N VAL A 244 -17.16 -49.71 -11.40
CA VAL A 244 -18.23 -50.17 -10.53
C VAL A 244 -18.19 -49.42 -9.21
N SER A 245 -19.02 -48.39 -9.09
CA SER A 245 -19.24 -47.70 -7.81
C SER A 245 -20.13 -48.52 -6.88
N MET A 246 -19.72 -48.60 -5.62
CA MET A 246 -20.39 -49.36 -4.56
C MET A 246 -20.17 -48.72 -3.18
N ARG A 247 -21.12 -48.92 -2.26
CA ARG A 247 -20.98 -48.48 -0.86
C ARG A 247 -20.58 -49.67 0.01
N VAL A 248 -19.43 -49.60 0.65
CA VAL A 248 -18.84 -50.68 1.45
C VAL A 248 -18.44 -50.15 2.82
N GLY A 249 -18.61 -50.97 3.87
CA GLY A 249 -18.20 -50.60 5.23
C GLY A 249 -16.73 -50.92 5.50
N ARG A 250 -16.12 -50.25 6.49
CA ARG A 250 -14.72 -50.47 6.92
C ARG A 250 -14.35 -51.92 7.23
N GLY A 251 -13.06 -52.23 7.11
CA GLY A 251 -12.45 -53.54 7.37
C GLY A 251 -12.27 -54.39 6.12
N LYS A 252 -11.87 -55.64 6.30
CA LYS A 252 -11.61 -56.59 5.20
C LYS A 252 -12.84 -56.83 4.34
N ARG A 253 -12.67 -56.63 3.02
CA ARG A 253 -13.66 -56.88 1.96
C ARG A 253 -13.07 -57.70 0.83
N MET A 254 -13.96 -58.44 0.19
CA MET A 254 -13.72 -59.24 -0.99
C MET A 254 -14.54 -58.66 -2.12
N PHE A 255 -13.89 -58.38 -3.24
CA PHE A 255 -14.50 -57.91 -4.47
C PHE A 255 -14.34 -59.02 -5.50
N ASP A 256 -15.42 -59.74 -5.75
CA ASP A 256 -15.45 -60.90 -6.63
C ASP A 256 -15.74 -60.44 -8.06
N ILE A 257 -14.90 -60.88 -9.00
CA ILE A 257 -15.02 -60.63 -10.43
C ILE A 257 -15.20 -61.99 -11.10
N SER A 258 -16.42 -62.26 -11.56
CA SER A 258 -16.82 -63.56 -12.09
C SER A 258 -17.14 -63.50 -13.58
N PHE A 259 -16.67 -64.51 -14.32
CA PHE A 259 -17.21 -64.84 -15.64
C PHE A 259 -18.40 -65.79 -15.45
N ILE A 260 -19.59 -65.42 -15.96
CA ILE A 260 -20.85 -66.08 -15.56
C ILE A 260 -21.64 -66.73 -16.70
N ASN A 261 -21.22 -66.53 -17.95
CA ASN A 261 -21.91 -67.06 -19.11
C ASN A 261 -20.94 -67.78 -20.04
N ASP A 262 -20.24 -68.78 -19.55
CA ASP A 262 -19.40 -69.65 -20.38
C ASP A 262 -20.14 -70.17 -21.63
N TYR A 263 -19.42 -70.24 -22.74
CA TYR A 263 -19.90 -70.76 -24.02
C TYR A 263 -18.73 -71.34 -24.82
N PHE A 264 -18.78 -72.64 -25.08
CA PHE A 264 -17.84 -73.33 -25.97
C PHE A 264 -18.59 -74.24 -26.93
N LYS A 265 -18.61 -73.89 -28.22
CA LYS A 265 -19.25 -74.71 -29.26
C LYS A 265 -18.66 -74.42 -30.64
N ASP A 266 -18.44 -75.46 -31.44
CA ASP A 266 -17.98 -75.36 -32.84
C ASP A 266 -16.68 -74.55 -33.02
N GLY A 267 -15.81 -74.53 -32.00
CA GLY A 267 -14.54 -73.78 -32.02
C GLY A 267 -14.66 -72.30 -31.63
N GLU A 268 -15.88 -71.80 -31.40
CA GLU A 268 -16.11 -70.52 -30.74
C GLU A 268 -16.04 -70.69 -29.22
N ASP A 269 -15.24 -69.85 -28.58
CA ASP A 269 -15.00 -69.87 -27.14
C ASP A 269 -15.14 -68.47 -26.56
N ARG A 270 -15.89 -68.35 -25.48
CA ARG A 270 -16.13 -67.08 -24.80
C ARG A 270 -15.28 -67.03 -23.55
N ASN A 271 -14.35 -66.08 -23.50
CA ASN A 271 -13.39 -65.95 -22.41
C ASN A 271 -13.38 -64.53 -21.86
N LEU A 272 -13.26 -64.38 -20.54
CA LEU A 272 -13.06 -63.07 -19.90
C LEU A 272 -11.57 -62.87 -19.63
N HIS A 273 -11.01 -61.76 -20.12
CA HIS A 273 -9.64 -61.35 -19.87
C HIS A 273 -9.64 -60.17 -18.90
N ILE A 274 -8.93 -60.32 -17.78
CA ILE A 274 -8.71 -59.24 -16.80
C ILE A 274 -7.24 -58.83 -16.90
N HIS A 275 -7.03 -57.56 -17.23
CA HIS A 275 -5.69 -56.96 -17.42
C HIS A 275 -5.28 -56.12 -16.22
N HIS A 276 -6.24 -55.58 -15.49
CA HIS A 276 -5.95 -54.72 -14.36
C HIS A 276 -7.14 -54.55 -13.41
N VAL A 277 -6.87 -54.39 -12.12
CA VAL A 277 -7.91 -54.07 -11.13
C VAL A 277 -7.39 -53.00 -10.17
N ARG A 278 -8.16 -51.92 -10.06
CA ARG A 278 -7.91 -50.80 -9.14
C ARG A 278 -9.16 -50.55 -8.30
N LEU A 279 -8.97 -50.36 -7.00
CA LEU A 279 -10.02 -49.98 -6.08
C LEU A 279 -9.64 -48.64 -5.44
N ARG A 280 -10.52 -47.64 -5.61
CA ARG A 280 -10.36 -46.30 -5.02
C ARG A 280 -11.55 -45.95 -4.15
N GLY A 281 -11.31 -45.45 -2.95
CA GLY A 281 -12.33 -44.90 -2.05
C GLY A 281 -11.88 -43.59 -1.45
N GLU A 282 -12.84 -42.75 -1.09
CA GLU A 282 -12.59 -41.44 -0.49
C GLU A 282 -13.46 -41.29 0.75
N GLU A 283 -12.82 -41.09 1.92
CA GLU A 283 -13.51 -40.77 3.16
C GLU A 283 -13.73 -39.27 3.25
N ARG A 284 -14.89 -38.79 2.81
CA ARG A 284 -15.35 -37.47 3.21
C ARG A 284 -15.92 -37.56 4.62
N ARG A 285 -15.07 -37.37 5.62
CA ARG A 285 -15.58 -37.09 6.97
C ARG A 285 -16.28 -35.74 6.90
N GLU A 286 -17.59 -35.73 7.08
CA GLU A 286 -18.28 -34.54 7.57
C GLU A 286 -17.74 -34.29 8.99
N MET A 287 -16.58 -33.61 9.09
CA MET A 287 -16.08 -33.14 10.36
C MET A 287 -17.03 -32.05 10.82
N PHE A 288 -17.85 -32.35 11.82
CA PHE A 288 -18.54 -31.31 12.58
C PHE A 288 -17.46 -30.43 13.21
N ILE A 289 -17.26 -29.24 12.64
CA ILE A 289 -16.38 -28.23 13.21
C ILE A 289 -17.24 -27.42 14.16
N ASP A 290 -16.86 -27.44 15.43
CA ASP A 290 -17.45 -26.57 16.44
C ASP A 290 -17.34 -25.10 15.97
N PRO A 291 -18.47 -24.42 15.68
CA PRO A 291 -18.43 -23.06 15.16
C PRO A 291 -17.68 -22.11 16.08
N ASP A 292 -17.67 -22.36 17.39
CA ASP A 292 -16.96 -21.52 18.35
C ASP A 292 -15.43 -21.61 18.20
N LYS A 293 -14.91 -22.72 17.66
CA LYS A 293 -13.48 -22.94 17.42
C LYS A 293 -12.98 -22.42 16.08
N LEU A 294 -13.86 -21.95 15.20
CA LEU A 294 -13.46 -21.35 13.92
C LEU A 294 -12.66 -20.05 14.15
N PRO A 295 -11.63 -19.78 13.33
CA PRO A 295 -10.87 -18.53 13.40
C PRO A 295 -11.76 -17.30 13.25
N ALA A 296 -11.35 -16.18 13.86
CA ALA A 296 -12.06 -14.90 13.73
C ALA A 296 -12.17 -14.44 12.25
N SER A 297 -11.13 -14.70 11.47
CA SER A 297 -11.10 -14.47 10.01
C SER A 297 -12.21 -15.24 9.28
N HIS A 298 -12.37 -16.53 9.60
CA HIS A 298 -13.42 -17.37 9.01
C HIS A 298 -14.80 -16.81 9.35
N LYS A 299 -15.08 -16.55 10.64
CA LYS A 299 -16.38 -16.02 11.09
C LYS A 299 -16.71 -14.64 10.49
N ARG A 300 -15.70 -13.82 10.22
CA ARG A 300 -15.84 -12.50 9.59
C ARG A 300 -16.29 -12.62 8.13
N ILE A 301 -15.76 -13.60 7.42
CA ILE A 301 -16.02 -13.84 5.99
C ILE A 301 -17.27 -14.69 5.80
N VAL A 302 -17.29 -15.89 6.37
CA VAL A 302 -18.34 -16.88 6.26
C VAL A 302 -19.35 -16.68 7.39
N TYR A 303 -20.28 -15.75 7.17
CA TYR A 303 -21.35 -15.43 8.13
C TYR A 303 -22.68 -16.10 7.79
N VAL A 304 -22.76 -16.79 6.65
CA VAL A 304 -23.88 -17.63 6.21
C VAL A 304 -23.30 -18.93 5.68
N THR A 305 -23.83 -20.06 6.13
CA THR A 305 -23.50 -21.40 5.64
C THR A 305 -24.74 -22.04 5.03
N PRO A 306 -24.59 -23.01 4.11
CA PRO A 306 -25.73 -23.72 3.53
C PRO A 306 -26.48 -24.52 4.62
N ASP A 307 -27.80 -24.58 4.53
CA ASP A 307 -28.67 -25.37 5.40
C ASP A 307 -29.92 -25.86 4.63
N ASP A 308 -30.89 -26.46 5.33
CA ASP A 308 -32.11 -26.99 4.71
C ASP A 308 -32.96 -25.91 3.99
N ASN A 309 -32.80 -24.63 4.34
CA ASN A 309 -33.55 -23.50 3.78
C ASN A 309 -32.72 -22.63 2.83
N VAL A 310 -31.39 -22.69 2.92
CA VAL A 310 -30.46 -21.86 2.15
C VAL A 310 -29.53 -22.76 1.34
N SER A 311 -29.68 -22.72 0.01
CA SER A 311 -28.81 -23.48 -0.89
C SER A 311 -27.36 -22.98 -0.82
N ALA A 312 -26.41 -23.83 -1.23
CA ALA A 312 -25.00 -23.46 -1.27
C ALA A 312 -24.75 -22.20 -2.12
N ASP A 313 -25.43 -22.06 -3.25
CA ASP A 313 -25.31 -20.88 -4.12
C ASP A 313 -25.89 -19.63 -3.48
N GLN A 314 -27.01 -19.74 -2.74
CA GLN A 314 -27.60 -18.62 -2.02
C GLN A 314 -26.68 -18.15 -0.88
N ALA A 315 -26.13 -19.08 -0.11
CA ALA A 315 -25.15 -18.77 0.94
C ALA A 315 -23.88 -18.15 0.34
N SER A 316 -23.33 -18.74 -0.73
CA SER A 316 -22.17 -18.18 -1.45
C SER A 316 -22.46 -16.77 -1.98
N ALA A 317 -23.63 -16.50 -2.55
CA ALA A 317 -23.99 -15.17 -3.05
C ALA A 317 -24.01 -14.12 -1.92
N ALA A 318 -24.53 -14.48 -0.74
CA ALA A 318 -24.55 -13.60 0.42
C ALA A 318 -23.13 -13.30 0.95
N VAL A 319 -22.30 -14.34 1.11
CA VAL A 319 -20.91 -14.22 1.58
C VAL A 319 -20.07 -13.42 0.57
N LEU A 320 -20.02 -13.87 -0.67
CA LEU A 320 -19.19 -13.28 -1.73
C LEU A 320 -19.67 -11.89 -2.11
N GLY A 321 -20.98 -11.63 -2.07
CA GLY A 321 -21.52 -10.28 -2.30
C GLY A 321 -21.01 -9.26 -1.29
N ARG A 322 -20.98 -9.61 -0.01
CA ARG A 322 -20.46 -8.73 1.05
C ARG A 322 -18.95 -8.53 0.91
N VAL A 323 -18.20 -9.63 0.75
CA VAL A 323 -16.74 -9.60 0.64
C VAL A 323 -16.30 -8.82 -0.60
N ALA A 324 -16.86 -9.12 -1.77
CA ALA A 324 -16.57 -8.41 -3.01
C ALA A 324 -16.95 -6.94 -2.91
N SER A 325 -18.08 -6.59 -2.28
CA SER A 325 -18.47 -5.18 -2.13
C SER A 325 -17.48 -4.39 -1.28
N ARG A 326 -16.94 -4.99 -0.21
CA ARG A 326 -15.91 -4.37 0.62
C ARG A 326 -14.58 -4.29 -0.12
N ALA A 327 -14.15 -5.38 -0.76
CA ALA A 327 -12.91 -5.47 -1.52
C ALA A 327 -12.87 -4.46 -2.69
N PHE A 328 -13.98 -4.32 -3.41
CA PHE A 328 -14.12 -3.39 -4.54
C PHE A 328 -14.54 -1.98 -4.11
N ARG A 329 -14.81 -1.78 -2.80
CA ARG A 329 -15.12 -0.50 -2.15
C ARG A 329 -16.39 0.17 -2.69
N ARG A 330 -17.30 -0.63 -3.24
CA ARG A 330 -18.62 -0.26 -3.77
C ARG A 330 -19.52 -1.48 -3.75
N PRO A 331 -20.85 -1.34 -3.85
CA PRO A 331 -21.73 -2.48 -4.08
C PRO A 331 -21.25 -3.31 -5.29
N ALA A 332 -20.97 -4.58 -5.08
CA ALA A 332 -20.68 -5.53 -6.16
C ALA A 332 -21.94 -5.71 -7.02
N THR A 333 -21.77 -5.78 -8.34
CA THR A 333 -22.89 -5.98 -9.24
C THR A 333 -23.40 -7.42 -9.17
N LYS A 334 -24.65 -7.65 -9.59
CA LYS A 334 -25.22 -9.00 -9.63
C LYS A 334 -24.39 -9.94 -10.50
N ASP A 335 -23.84 -9.44 -11.61
CA ASP A 335 -23.01 -10.23 -12.52
C ASP A 335 -21.64 -10.56 -11.90
N GLU A 336 -21.03 -9.62 -11.17
CA GLU A 336 -19.80 -9.87 -10.42
C GLU A 336 -19.99 -10.98 -9.39
N VAL A 337 -21.07 -10.91 -8.60
CA VAL A 337 -21.40 -11.93 -7.60
C VAL A 337 -21.71 -13.27 -8.27
N SER A 338 -22.48 -13.27 -9.36
CA SER A 338 -22.85 -14.50 -10.07
C SER A 338 -21.64 -15.24 -10.61
N ARG A 339 -20.64 -14.53 -11.18
CA ARG A 339 -19.39 -15.15 -11.64
C ARG A 339 -18.59 -15.78 -10.49
N LEU A 340 -18.54 -15.13 -9.34
CA LEU A 340 -17.85 -15.66 -8.15
C LEU A 340 -18.57 -16.89 -7.59
N VAL A 341 -19.91 -16.89 -7.58
CA VAL A 341 -20.72 -18.04 -7.17
C VAL A 341 -20.53 -19.21 -8.13
N GLN A 342 -20.50 -18.97 -9.44
CA GLN A 342 -20.21 -20.01 -10.45
C GLN A 342 -18.83 -20.63 -10.25
N LEU A 343 -17.81 -19.81 -9.95
CA LEU A 343 -16.47 -20.31 -9.64
C LEU A 343 -16.48 -21.20 -8.38
N ALA A 344 -17.14 -20.77 -7.31
CA ALA A 344 -17.29 -21.58 -6.11
C ALA A 344 -18.09 -22.88 -6.36
N ALA A 345 -19.11 -22.83 -7.21
CA ALA A 345 -19.91 -23.99 -7.58
C ALA A 345 -19.11 -25.01 -8.39
N GLN A 346 -18.22 -24.54 -9.29
CA GLN A 346 -17.33 -25.40 -10.07
C GLN A 346 -16.38 -26.19 -9.17
N VAL A 347 -15.78 -25.53 -8.17
CA VAL A 347 -14.93 -26.21 -7.18
C VAL A 347 -15.69 -27.34 -6.49
N ARG A 348 -16.96 -27.10 -6.11
CA ARG A 348 -17.80 -28.14 -5.49
C ARG A 348 -18.17 -29.25 -6.45
N SER A 349 -18.44 -28.97 -7.73
CA SER A 349 -18.71 -30.01 -8.73
C SER A 349 -17.49 -30.88 -9.00
N ASP A 350 -16.29 -30.30 -8.87
CA ASP A 350 -15.01 -31.01 -9.03
C ASP A 350 -14.58 -31.77 -7.76
N GLY A 351 -15.46 -31.81 -6.76
CA GLY A 351 -15.27 -32.57 -5.52
C GLY A 351 -14.80 -31.74 -4.33
N GLY A 352 -14.61 -30.44 -4.45
CA GLY A 352 -14.29 -29.59 -3.29
C GLY A 352 -15.48 -29.41 -2.32
N ASN A 353 -15.18 -28.94 -1.11
CA ASN A 353 -16.19 -28.56 -0.12
C ASN A 353 -16.64 -27.09 -0.28
N TYR A 354 -17.59 -26.66 0.55
CA TYR A 354 -18.18 -25.32 0.45
C TYR A 354 -17.14 -24.22 0.69
N GLU A 355 -16.33 -24.36 1.74
CA GLU A 355 -15.28 -23.44 2.14
C GLU A 355 -14.15 -23.35 1.11
N GLU A 356 -13.75 -24.48 0.50
CA GLU A 356 -12.79 -24.52 -0.61
C GLU A 356 -13.29 -23.72 -1.82
N GLY A 357 -14.58 -23.86 -2.15
CA GLY A 357 -15.20 -23.02 -3.19
C GLY A 357 -15.15 -21.53 -2.86
N LEU A 358 -15.34 -21.16 -1.58
CA LEU A 358 -15.20 -19.77 -1.14
C LEU A 358 -13.75 -19.29 -1.14
N GLN A 359 -12.77 -20.14 -0.83
CA GLN A 359 -11.34 -19.81 -0.91
C GLN A 359 -10.96 -19.42 -2.33
N VAL A 360 -11.32 -20.23 -3.33
CA VAL A 360 -11.01 -19.95 -4.74
C VAL A 360 -11.72 -18.67 -5.21
N ALA A 361 -12.97 -18.45 -4.80
CA ALA A 361 -13.67 -17.21 -5.10
C ALA A 361 -13.02 -15.99 -4.42
N LEU A 362 -12.52 -16.12 -3.19
CA LEU A 362 -11.76 -15.07 -2.50
C LEU A 362 -10.44 -14.79 -3.21
N GLN A 363 -9.72 -15.81 -3.67
CA GLN A 363 -8.51 -15.62 -4.48
C GLN A 363 -8.82 -14.76 -5.71
N ALA A 364 -9.90 -15.08 -6.44
CA ALA A 364 -10.34 -14.31 -7.60
C ALA A 364 -10.67 -12.84 -7.26
N ILE A 365 -11.24 -12.58 -6.07
CA ILE A 365 -11.45 -11.21 -5.57
C ILE A 365 -10.10 -10.51 -5.33
N LEU A 366 -9.15 -11.17 -4.67
CA LEU A 366 -7.87 -10.57 -4.27
C LEU A 366 -6.90 -10.32 -5.43
N VAL A 367 -7.06 -11.01 -6.56
CA VAL A 367 -6.29 -10.74 -7.80
C VAL A 367 -7.05 -9.87 -8.80
N SER A 368 -8.29 -9.48 -8.49
CA SER A 368 -9.10 -8.63 -9.35
C SER A 368 -8.49 -7.23 -9.50
N PRO A 369 -8.52 -6.62 -10.71
CA PRO A 369 -8.19 -5.21 -10.86
C PRO A 369 -9.01 -4.28 -9.95
N HIS A 370 -10.26 -4.63 -9.65
CA HIS A 370 -11.11 -3.86 -8.73
C HIS A 370 -10.64 -3.91 -7.27
N PHE A 371 -9.86 -4.92 -6.89
CA PHE A 371 -9.22 -4.99 -5.58
C PHE A 371 -7.83 -4.35 -5.60
N LEU A 372 -6.98 -4.78 -6.55
CA LEU A 372 -5.58 -4.36 -6.65
C LEU A 372 -5.41 -2.88 -7.01
N PHE A 373 -6.40 -2.27 -7.65
CA PHE A 373 -6.37 -0.86 -8.04
C PHE A 373 -7.48 -0.04 -7.42
N LYS A 374 -7.19 1.25 -7.20
CA LYS A 374 -8.20 2.27 -6.89
C LYS A 374 -8.80 2.73 -8.23
N VAL A 375 -9.69 1.92 -8.78
CA VAL A 375 -10.34 2.16 -10.08
C VAL A 375 -11.37 3.27 -9.93
N GLU A 376 -11.22 4.31 -10.74
CA GLU A 376 -12.15 5.42 -10.83
C GLU A 376 -12.63 5.56 -12.28
N GLN A 377 -13.92 5.84 -12.47
CA GLN A 377 -14.52 5.97 -13.80
C GLN A 377 -14.07 7.25 -14.48
N TYR A 378 -13.57 7.10 -15.70
CA TYR A 378 -13.26 8.24 -16.55
C TYR A 378 -14.52 9.07 -16.82
N ARG A 379 -14.36 10.39 -16.74
CA ARG A 379 -15.42 11.38 -16.92
C ARG A 379 -14.97 12.42 -17.94
N GLN A 380 -15.94 12.95 -18.69
CA GLN A 380 -15.73 14.08 -19.59
C GLN A 380 -16.26 15.37 -18.94
N PRO A 381 -15.71 16.54 -19.30
CA PRO A 381 -16.29 17.81 -18.89
C PRO A 381 -17.72 17.94 -19.40
N ASP A 382 -18.56 18.64 -18.64
CA ASP A 382 -19.90 19.01 -19.07
C ASP A 382 -19.86 20.10 -20.17
N ALA A 383 -21.03 20.49 -20.69
CA ALA A 383 -21.14 21.51 -21.74
C ALA A 383 -20.59 22.89 -21.33
N SER A 384 -20.38 23.14 -20.03
CA SER A 384 -19.75 24.35 -19.50
C SER A 384 -18.23 24.22 -19.30
N GLY A 385 -17.63 23.09 -19.69
CA GLY A 385 -16.22 22.77 -19.49
C GLY A 385 -15.89 22.27 -18.09
N LYS A 386 -16.88 22.08 -17.20
CA LYS A 386 -16.64 21.69 -15.81
C LYS A 386 -16.58 20.18 -15.67
N MET A 387 -15.60 19.69 -14.90
CA MET A 387 -15.51 18.28 -14.58
C MET A 387 -16.57 17.88 -13.53
N PRO A 388 -17.37 16.83 -13.79
CA PRO A 388 -18.31 16.31 -12.82
C PRO A 388 -17.57 15.66 -11.62
N PRO A 389 -18.19 15.63 -10.43
CA PRO A 389 -17.59 14.98 -9.28
C PRO A 389 -17.45 13.46 -9.49
N ILE A 390 -16.49 12.87 -8.79
CA ILE A 390 -16.41 11.42 -8.63
C ILE A 390 -17.65 10.91 -7.88
N SER A 391 -17.95 9.62 -7.96
CA SER A 391 -19.04 9.01 -7.20
C SER A 391 -18.73 9.04 -5.70
N ASP A 392 -19.77 8.91 -4.89
CA ASP A 392 -19.64 8.93 -3.43
C ASP A 392 -18.80 7.75 -2.90
N TYR A 393 -18.82 6.60 -3.58
CA TYR A 393 -17.98 5.43 -3.22
C TYR A 393 -16.50 5.64 -3.59
N GLU A 394 -16.23 6.28 -4.73
CA GLU A 394 -14.85 6.70 -5.08
C GLU A 394 -14.34 7.74 -4.07
N LEU A 395 -15.17 8.69 -3.65
CA LEU A 395 -14.82 9.66 -2.61
C LEU A 395 -14.57 8.99 -1.25
N ALA A 396 -15.41 8.03 -0.85
CA ALA A 396 -15.17 7.22 0.35
C ALA A 396 -13.83 6.48 0.27
N THR A 397 -13.54 5.90 -0.89
CA THR A 397 -12.26 5.24 -1.17
C THR A 397 -11.10 6.22 -0.99
N ARG A 398 -11.12 7.38 -1.65
CA ARG A 398 -10.06 8.39 -1.52
C ARG A 398 -9.85 8.81 -0.05
N ILE A 399 -10.93 9.07 0.70
CA ILE A 399 -10.86 9.45 2.12
C ILE A 399 -10.23 8.33 2.98
N SER A 400 -10.66 7.08 2.77
CA SER A 400 -10.17 5.94 3.54
C SER A 400 -8.68 5.64 3.30
N TYR A 401 -8.22 5.70 2.05
CA TYR A 401 -6.81 5.48 1.73
C TYR A 401 -5.93 6.66 2.17
N PHE A 402 -6.47 7.88 2.13
CA PHE A 402 -5.78 9.05 2.66
C PHE A 402 -5.52 8.93 4.17
N LEU A 403 -6.52 8.56 4.98
CA LEU A 403 -6.39 8.61 6.44
C LEU A 403 -6.06 7.26 7.12
N TRP A 404 -6.39 6.14 6.49
CA TRP A 404 -6.20 4.80 7.05
C TRP A 404 -5.40 3.86 6.16
N SER A 405 -4.97 4.31 4.98
CA SER A 405 -4.23 3.50 3.99
C SER A 405 -4.87 2.12 3.77
N SER A 406 -6.19 2.07 3.72
CA SER A 406 -7.01 0.86 3.62
C SER A 406 -8.42 1.22 3.14
N MET A 407 -9.26 0.21 2.88
CA MET A 407 -10.62 0.38 2.39
C MET A 407 -11.54 1.13 3.37
N PRO A 408 -12.64 1.75 2.87
CA PRO A 408 -13.65 2.39 3.71
C PRO A 408 -14.25 1.45 4.76
N ASP A 409 -14.59 1.99 5.92
CA ASP A 409 -15.43 1.26 6.89
C ASP A 409 -16.92 1.35 6.52
N ASP A 410 -17.74 0.57 7.23
CA ASP A 410 -19.17 0.47 6.94
C ASP A 410 -19.90 1.82 7.11
N GLU A 411 -19.46 2.66 8.04
CA GLU A 411 -20.03 4.01 8.23
C GLU A 411 -19.72 4.91 7.03
N LEU A 412 -18.49 4.90 6.50
CA LEU A 412 -18.11 5.71 5.35
C LEU A 412 -18.80 5.22 4.06
N LEU A 413 -18.94 3.91 3.87
CA LEU A 413 -19.73 3.33 2.77
C LEU A 413 -21.21 3.67 2.89
N LEU A 414 -21.76 3.69 4.10
CA LEU A 414 -23.15 4.07 4.34
C LEU A 414 -23.38 5.56 4.09
N MET A 415 -22.44 6.42 4.46
CA MET A 415 -22.46 7.85 4.12
C MET A 415 -22.45 8.03 2.60
N ALA A 416 -21.63 7.26 1.89
CA ALA A 416 -21.59 7.29 0.43
C ALA A 416 -22.91 6.82 -0.19
N HIS A 417 -23.46 5.70 0.29
CA HIS A 417 -24.74 5.17 -0.16
C HIS A 417 -25.89 6.17 0.02
N ARG A 418 -25.88 6.95 1.10
CA ARG A 418 -26.93 7.92 1.44
C ARG A 418 -26.73 9.31 0.83
N GLY A 419 -25.67 9.54 0.04
CA GLY A 419 -25.38 10.88 -0.50
C GLY A 419 -24.91 11.89 0.55
N GLN A 420 -24.36 11.42 1.67
CA GLN A 420 -24.04 12.24 2.85
C GLN A 420 -22.56 12.57 2.97
N ILE A 421 -21.70 11.98 2.14
CA ILE A 421 -20.24 12.08 2.29
C ILE A 421 -19.68 13.47 1.94
N ARG A 422 -20.44 14.29 1.19
CA ARG A 422 -20.10 15.69 0.86
C ARG A 422 -20.74 16.72 1.80
N ASP A 423 -21.52 16.28 2.78
CA ASP A 423 -22.01 17.16 3.83
C ASP A 423 -20.86 17.51 4.77
N ARG A 424 -20.41 18.75 4.76
CA ARG A 424 -19.26 19.22 5.55
C ARG A 424 -19.41 18.93 7.03
N GLN A 425 -20.60 19.10 7.61
CA GLN A 425 -20.79 18.88 9.05
C GLN A 425 -20.64 17.40 9.40
N LYS A 426 -21.26 16.52 8.61
CA LYS A 426 -21.13 15.06 8.78
C LYS A 426 -19.70 14.59 8.50
N LEU A 427 -19.06 15.13 7.47
CA LEU A 427 -17.67 14.83 7.12
C LEU A 427 -16.72 15.24 8.26
N MET A 428 -16.84 16.45 8.80
CA MET A 428 -16.02 16.87 9.96
C MET A 428 -16.14 15.91 11.15
N VAL A 429 -17.36 15.47 11.47
CA VAL A 429 -17.60 14.48 12.55
C VAL A 429 -16.93 13.15 12.24
N LYS A 430 -17.07 12.67 11.00
CA LYS A 430 -16.45 11.41 10.56
C LYS A 430 -14.92 11.50 10.60
N ILE A 431 -14.32 12.55 10.06
CA ILE A 431 -12.87 12.75 10.03
C ILE A 431 -12.30 12.86 11.44
N ALA A 432 -12.97 13.58 12.35
CA ALA A 432 -12.56 13.63 13.75
C ALA A 432 -12.53 12.25 14.43
N ARG A 433 -13.47 11.34 14.08
CA ARG A 433 -13.43 9.94 14.54
C ARG A 433 -12.29 9.17 13.89
N MET A 434 -12.11 9.30 12.57
CA MET A 434 -11.05 8.62 11.83
C MET A 434 -9.65 8.99 12.34
N MET A 435 -9.41 10.25 12.70
CA MET A 435 -8.14 10.70 13.28
C MET A 435 -7.85 10.05 14.64
N LYS A 436 -8.88 9.81 15.46
CA LYS A 436 -8.74 9.19 16.79
C LYS A 436 -8.69 7.66 16.76
N ASP A 437 -9.15 7.04 15.67
CA ASP A 437 -9.08 5.60 15.46
C ASP A 437 -7.59 5.15 15.36
N PRO A 438 -7.20 4.02 15.97
CA PRO A 438 -5.83 3.50 15.87
C PRO A 438 -5.31 3.33 14.44
N ARG A 439 -6.19 3.08 13.47
CA ARG A 439 -5.81 2.97 12.05
C ARG A 439 -5.21 4.26 11.49
N SER A 440 -5.43 5.42 12.11
CA SER A 440 -4.78 6.67 11.69
C SER A 440 -3.26 6.67 11.93
N ASN A 441 -2.72 5.74 12.72
CA ASN A 441 -1.27 5.53 12.79
C ASN A 441 -0.68 5.21 11.41
N ARG A 442 -1.44 4.54 10.53
CA ARG A 442 -1.00 4.24 9.15
C ARG A 442 -0.78 5.52 8.35
N PHE A 443 -1.65 6.52 8.49
CA PHE A 443 -1.42 7.85 7.89
C PHE A 443 -0.18 8.50 8.48
N VAL A 444 0.00 8.46 9.80
CA VAL A 444 1.18 9.04 10.45
C VAL A 444 2.49 8.38 9.96
N GLU A 445 2.54 7.06 9.94
CA GLU A 445 3.69 6.27 9.48
C GLU A 445 3.99 6.49 7.98
N ASN A 446 2.95 6.53 7.14
CA ASN A 446 3.12 6.65 5.69
C ASN A 446 3.31 8.09 5.22
N PHE A 447 2.54 9.04 5.73
CA PHE A 447 2.67 10.45 5.36
C PHE A 447 3.85 11.08 6.10
N ALA A 448 3.81 11.17 7.44
CA ALA A 448 4.84 11.89 8.19
C ALA A 448 6.20 11.18 8.12
N GLY A 449 6.21 9.84 8.11
CA GLY A 449 7.44 9.07 7.94
C GLY A 449 8.16 9.31 6.62
N GLN A 450 7.43 9.57 5.52
CA GLN A 450 8.00 9.90 4.21
C GLN A 450 8.29 11.39 4.07
N TRP A 451 7.33 12.24 4.44
CA TRP A 451 7.46 13.71 4.40
C TRP A 451 8.66 14.20 5.21
N LEU A 452 8.86 13.67 6.41
CA LEU A 452 10.00 14.03 7.27
C LEU A 452 11.23 13.15 7.03
N GLN A 453 11.19 12.26 6.03
CA GLN A 453 12.28 11.34 5.64
C GLN A 453 12.75 10.39 6.76
N LEU A 454 11.88 10.07 7.72
CA LEU A 454 12.21 9.22 8.87
C LEU A 454 12.50 7.76 8.48
N ARG A 455 12.04 7.32 7.30
CA ARG A 455 12.40 6.01 6.75
C ARG A 455 13.90 5.89 6.42
N ASN A 456 14.57 7.01 6.17
CA ASN A 456 16.01 7.02 5.92
C ASN A 456 16.83 6.70 7.20
N LEU A 457 16.19 6.67 8.37
CA LEU A 457 16.86 6.23 9.60
C LEU A 457 17.35 4.78 9.51
N ASP A 458 16.75 3.94 8.66
CA ASP A 458 17.20 2.56 8.47
C ASP A 458 18.51 2.47 7.67
N THR A 459 18.87 3.53 6.94
CA THR A 459 20.04 3.55 6.04
C THR A 459 21.17 4.47 6.51
N VAL A 460 20.91 5.40 7.42
CA VAL A 460 21.96 6.20 8.05
C VAL A 460 22.70 5.37 9.09
N ASP A 461 24.02 5.54 9.14
CA ASP A 461 24.92 4.79 10.02
C ASP A 461 25.85 5.74 10.79
N PRO A 462 25.38 6.40 11.87
CA PRO A 462 26.23 7.21 12.72
C PRO A 462 27.39 6.39 13.32
N ASP A 463 28.60 6.95 13.32
CA ASP A 463 29.79 6.29 13.87
C ASP A 463 29.64 6.16 15.40
N THR A 464 29.31 4.96 15.85
CA THR A 464 29.07 4.63 17.27
C THR A 464 30.33 4.77 18.13
N ARG A 465 31.54 4.90 17.56
CA ARG A 465 32.75 5.21 18.32
C ARG A 465 32.78 6.68 18.72
N LEU A 466 32.25 7.56 17.86
CA LEU A 466 32.09 8.99 18.10
C LEU A 466 30.82 9.28 18.91
N PHE A 467 29.71 8.65 18.55
CA PHE A 467 28.39 8.82 19.18
C PHE A 467 28.01 7.61 20.03
N ARG A 468 28.73 7.40 21.14
CA ARG A 468 28.63 6.18 21.97
C ARG A 468 27.28 5.93 22.63
N THR A 469 26.45 6.95 22.70
CA THR A 469 25.09 6.91 23.27
C THR A 469 24.03 6.56 22.23
N PHE A 470 24.40 6.44 20.96
CA PHE A 470 23.52 6.06 19.87
C PHE A 470 23.62 4.56 19.59
N ASP A 471 22.47 3.91 19.53
CA ASP A 471 22.29 2.50 19.17
C ASP A 471 20.95 2.33 18.43
N ASP A 472 20.64 1.10 18.04
CA ASP A 472 19.42 0.79 17.30
C ASP A 472 18.14 0.98 18.14
N ASP A 473 18.23 0.84 19.46
CA ASP A 473 17.11 1.11 20.37
C ASP A 473 16.78 2.61 20.38
N VAL A 474 17.79 3.47 20.58
CA VAL A 474 17.64 4.93 20.49
C VAL A 474 17.11 5.34 19.12
N ARG A 475 17.58 4.68 18.04
CA ARG A 475 17.12 4.94 16.68
C ARG A 475 15.62 4.71 16.50
N GLU A 476 15.10 3.59 17.01
CA GLU A 476 13.67 3.31 16.98
C GLU A 476 12.88 4.26 17.90
N LEU A 477 13.41 4.57 19.08
CA LEU A 477 12.76 5.46 20.03
C LEU A 477 12.63 6.90 19.49
N MET A 478 13.66 7.47 18.86
CA MET A 478 13.59 8.81 18.28
C MET A 478 12.65 8.86 17.07
N ARG A 479 12.55 7.77 16.28
CA ARG A 479 11.55 7.64 15.21
C ARG A 479 10.14 7.67 15.80
N ARG A 480 9.92 6.84 16.84
CA ARG A 480 8.64 6.74 17.54
C ARG A 480 8.24 8.05 18.22
N GLU A 481 9.18 8.82 18.78
CA GLU A 481 8.93 10.17 19.29
C GLU A 481 8.29 11.03 18.21
N THR A 482 8.93 11.17 17.06
CA THR A 482 8.49 12.09 16.00
C THR A 482 7.12 11.71 15.45
N LEU A 483 6.89 10.41 15.22
CA LEU A 483 5.58 9.91 14.78
C LEU A 483 4.51 10.12 15.86
N THR A 484 4.82 9.85 17.13
CA THR A 484 3.88 10.05 18.25
C THR A 484 3.56 11.53 18.46
N PHE A 485 4.56 12.41 18.31
CA PHE A 485 4.39 13.86 18.37
C PHE A 485 3.46 14.37 17.26
N PHE A 486 3.72 13.99 16.00
CA PHE A 486 2.84 14.32 14.88
C PHE A 486 1.42 13.81 15.11
N ALA A 487 1.27 12.55 15.56
CA ALA A 487 -0.02 11.97 15.90
C ALA A 487 -0.72 12.75 17.02
N GLY A 488 0.01 13.21 18.03
CA GLY A 488 -0.49 14.01 19.14
C GLY A 488 -1.04 15.37 18.69
N VAL A 489 -0.29 16.08 17.84
CA VAL A 489 -0.73 17.35 17.24
C VAL A 489 -1.99 17.15 16.38
N MET A 490 -1.99 16.14 15.52
CA MET A 490 -3.13 15.79 14.68
C MET A 490 -4.37 15.43 15.52
N ARG A 491 -4.26 14.44 16.42
CA ARG A 491 -5.40 13.94 17.24
C ARG A 491 -5.92 14.95 18.25
N GLY A 492 -5.03 15.82 18.74
CA GLY A 492 -5.38 16.96 19.58
C GLY A 492 -6.09 18.08 18.82
N ASN A 493 -6.14 18.01 17.48
CA ASN A 493 -6.62 19.07 16.61
C ASN A 493 -5.95 20.42 16.90
N LEU A 494 -4.64 20.37 17.15
CA LEU A 494 -3.84 21.56 17.39
C LEU A 494 -3.57 22.28 16.05
N PRO A 495 -3.22 23.58 16.09
CA PRO A 495 -2.74 24.28 14.90
C PRO A 495 -1.54 23.56 14.27
N VAL A 496 -1.50 23.48 12.95
CA VAL A 496 -0.36 22.89 12.21
C VAL A 496 1.00 23.50 12.62
N PRO A 497 1.13 24.83 12.83
CA PRO A 497 2.36 25.46 13.33
C PRO A 497 2.89 24.90 14.66
N THR A 498 2.05 24.22 15.46
CA THR A 498 2.49 23.51 16.68
C THR A 498 3.60 22.50 16.39
N LEU A 499 3.70 21.98 15.16
CA LEU A 499 4.82 21.13 14.75
C LEU A 499 6.19 21.84 14.85
N LEU A 500 6.24 23.18 14.83
CA LEU A 500 7.46 23.97 14.90
C LEU A 500 7.74 24.52 16.30
N ASP A 501 6.70 25.00 17.00
CA ASP A 501 6.85 25.79 18.22
C ASP A 501 6.41 25.07 19.50
N ALA A 502 5.95 23.82 19.43
CA ALA A 502 5.54 23.06 20.63
C ALA A 502 6.62 23.04 21.71
N ASP A 503 6.19 23.29 22.94
CA ASP A 503 6.95 23.18 24.19
C ASP A 503 6.77 21.80 24.85
N PHE A 504 6.39 20.80 24.07
CA PHE A 504 6.20 19.42 24.53
C PHE A 504 6.58 18.43 23.43
N THR A 505 6.93 17.21 23.84
CA THR A 505 7.09 16.05 22.96
C THR A 505 6.59 14.80 23.69
N TYR A 506 6.80 13.61 23.10
CA TYR A 506 6.47 12.34 23.71
C TYR A 506 7.74 11.54 23.97
N LEU A 507 8.01 11.21 25.24
CA LEU A 507 9.21 10.48 25.65
C LEU A 507 8.84 9.29 26.54
N ASN A 508 9.65 8.23 26.46
CA ASN A 508 9.80 7.24 27.51
C ASN A 508 11.14 7.46 28.24
N GLU A 509 11.42 6.68 29.29
CA GLU A 509 12.61 6.88 30.12
C GLU A 509 13.94 6.74 29.35
N PRO A 510 14.17 5.71 28.50
CA PRO A 510 15.44 5.59 27.77
C PRO A 510 15.72 6.80 26.86
N LEU A 511 14.74 7.26 26.09
CA LEU A 511 14.93 8.42 25.22
C LEU A 511 15.09 9.73 26.01
N ALA A 512 14.37 9.88 27.12
CA ALA A 512 14.54 11.02 28.01
C ALA A 512 15.97 11.07 28.58
N LYS A 513 16.56 9.93 28.97
CA LYS A 513 17.98 9.84 29.38
C LYS A 513 18.92 10.22 28.25
N PHE A 514 18.67 9.74 27.03
CA PHE A 514 19.46 10.12 25.85
C PHE A 514 19.45 11.63 25.60
N TYR A 515 18.33 12.30 25.90
CA TYR A 515 18.18 13.75 25.79
C TYR A 515 18.65 14.56 27.01
N GLY A 516 18.98 13.90 28.13
CA GLY A 516 19.28 14.59 29.39
C GLY A 516 18.05 15.20 30.07
N ILE A 517 16.85 14.72 29.78
CA ILE A 517 15.59 15.17 30.38
C ILE A 517 15.25 14.28 31.58
N HIS A 518 15.16 14.89 32.76
CA HIS A 518 14.85 14.19 34.01
C HIS A 518 13.35 14.10 34.28
N GLY A 519 12.93 13.16 35.15
CA GLY A 519 11.55 13.05 35.63
C GLY A 519 10.62 12.13 34.82
N VAL A 520 11.11 11.53 33.72
CA VAL A 520 10.39 10.51 32.94
C VAL A 520 10.79 9.10 33.43
N LYS A 521 9.82 8.19 33.63
CA LYS A 521 10.06 6.85 34.19
C LYS A 521 9.29 5.74 33.47
N GLY A 522 9.92 4.63 33.12
CA GLY A 522 9.32 3.48 32.44
C GLY A 522 9.26 3.60 30.91
N ASP A 523 8.86 2.51 30.26
CA ASP A 523 9.05 2.28 28.81
C ASP A 523 7.94 2.91 27.94
N GLU A 524 6.83 3.32 28.55
CA GLU A 524 5.70 3.93 27.85
C GLU A 524 5.95 5.40 27.50
N PHE A 525 5.70 5.74 26.23
CA PHE A 525 5.73 7.11 25.73
C PHE A 525 4.61 7.94 26.36
N ARG A 526 4.96 9.12 26.88
CA ARG A 526 4.00 10.08 27.43
C ARG A 526 4.34 11.49 27.01
N ARG A 527 3.34 12.36 27.02
CA ARG A 527 3.55 13.80 26.79
C ARG A 527 4.41 14.37 27.92
N VAL A 528 5.52 15.01 27.56
CA VAL A 528 6.49 15.61 28.47
C VAL A 528 6.68 17.07 28.07
N SER A 529 6.69 17.98 29.05
CA SER A 529 7.02 19.39 28.81
C SER A 529 8.51 19.53 28.55
N LEU A 530 8.84 20.36 27.56
CA LEU A 530 10.19 20.76 27.17
C LEU A 530 10.56 22.15 27.67
N ALA A 531 9.71 22.77 28.50
CA ALA A 531 9.98 24.06 29.12
C ALA A 531 11.32 24.01 29.90
N GLY A 532 12.17 25.03 29.67
CA GLY A 532 13.51 25.09 30.28
C GLY A 532 14.56 24.20 29.61
N THR A 533 14.22 23.49 28.53
CA THR A 533 15.16 22.74 27.70
C THR A 533 15.42 23.47 26.38
N PRO A 534 16.53 23.19 25.66
CA PRO A 534 16.74 23.74 24.33
C PRO A 534 15.89 23.06 23.24
N ARG A 535 15.03 22.10 23.60
CA ARG A 535 14.20 21.33 22.66
C ARG A 535 12.81 21.93 22.50
N GLY A 536 12.21 21.62 21.37
CA GLY A 536 10.81 21.85 21.05
C GLY A 536 10.58 21.84 19.53
N GLY A 537 9.41 21.39 19.12
CA GLY A 537 9.06 21.16 17.72
C GLY A 537 10.03 20.24 16.95
N LEU A 538 9.69 19.99 15.69
CA LEU A 538 10.36 19.03 14.81
C LEU A 538 11.86 19.31 14.61
N LEU A 539 12.29 20.58 14.59
CA LEU A 539 13.69 20.95 14.35
C LEU A 539 14.67 20.44 15.42
N THR A 540 14.16 19.98 16.56
CA THR A 540 14.98 19.53 17.70
C THR A 540 14.88 18.03 17.98
N HIS A 541 14.10 17.29 17.16
CA HIS A 541 13.96 15.85 17.30
C HIS A 541 15.21 15.13 16.75
N ALA A 542 15.75 14.18 17.50
CA ALA A 542 16.96 13.47 17.11
C ALA A 542 16.81 12.71 15.78
N SER A 543 15.61 12.21 15.47
CA SER A 543 15.34 11.54 14.20
C SER A 543 15.63 12.44 12.99
N ILE A 544 15.20 13.71 13.06
CA ILE A 544 15.41 14.70 11.99
C ILE A 544 16.87 15.13 11.97
N LEU A 545 17.46 15.40 13.13
CA LEU A 545 18.87 15.79 13.27
C LEU A 545 19.82 14.72 12.72
N THR A 546 19.45 13.44 12.85
CA THR A 546 20.23 12.30 12.36
C THR A 546 20.11 12.13 10.85
N VAL A 547 18.90 12.10 10.27
CA VAL A 547 18.74 11.94 8.81
C VAL A 547 19.31 13.12 8.01
N THR A 548 19.47 14.28 8.65
CA THR A 548 20.06 15.47 8.05
C THR A 548 21.56 15.65 8.36
N SER A 549 22.24 14.61 8.87
CA SER A 549 23.68 14.65 9.19
C SER A 549 24.50 13.68 8.33
N ASN A 550 25.80 13.61 8.59
CA ASN A 550 26.70 12.58 8.06
C ASN A 550 27.08 11.59 9.19
N PRO A 551 27.57 10.39 8.85
CA PRO A 551 27.98 9.38 9.84
C PRO A 551 28.87 9.90 10.97
N THR A 552 29.80 10.81 10.67
CA THR A 552 30.83 11.25 11.62
C THR A 552 30.67 12.70 12.09
N ARG A 553 29.70 13.46 11.54
CA ARG A 553 29.56 14.91 11.80
C ARG A 553 28.21 15.47 11.37
N THR A 554 27.87 16.63 11.91
CA THR A 554 26.71 17.43 11.45
C THR A 554 26.88 17.91 10.01
N SER A 555 25.79 18.42 9.42
CA SER A 555 25.80 19.06 8.11
C SER A 555 24.79 20.22 8.06
N PRO A 556 25.26 21.47 8.25
CA PRO A 556 24.41 22.65 8.10
C PRO A 556 23.71 22.70 6.73
N VAL A 557 24.43 22.30 5.68
CA VAL A 557 23.90 22.24 4.30
C VAL A 557 22.69 21.31 4.20
N LYS A 558 22.80 20.07 4.68
CA LYS A 558 21.70 19.08 4.64
C LYS A 558 20.52 19.52 5.52
N ARG A 559 20.79 20.07 6.71
CA ARG A 559 19.77 20.60 7.63
C ARG A 559 18.99 21.76 7.01
N GLY A 560 19.70 22.74 6.45
CA GLY A 560 19.11 23.89 5.76
C GLY A 560 18.32 23.49 4.52
N LYS A 561 18.88 22.60 3.70
CA LYS A 561 18.17 22.03 2.54
C LYS A 561 16.86 21.36 2.96
N TRP A 562 16.89 20.56 4.02
CA TRP A 562 15.71 19.88 4.53
C TRP A 562 14.64 20.87 5.02
N ILE A 563 15.03 21.96 5.70
CA ILE A 563 14.07 23.01 6.08
C ILE A 563 13.42 23.63 4.84
N LEU A 564 14.23 24.00 3.84
CA LEU A 564 13.73 24.64 2.62
C LEU A 564 12.78 23.74 1.83
N ASP A 565 13.15 22.48 1.61
CA ASP A 565 12.36 21.52 0.83
C ASP A 565 11.14 21.00 1.63
N ASN A 566 11.39 20.47 2.83
CA ASN A 566 10.37 19.73 3.59
C ASN A 566 9.43 20.66 4.38
N LEU A 567 9.88 21.85 4.79
CA LEU A 567 9.06 22.76 5.60
C LEU A 567 8.59 24.00 4.86
N LEU A 568 9.26 24.43 3.79
CA LEU A 568 8.91 25.68 3.11
C LEU A 568 8.52 25.51 1.64
N ASN A 569 8.63 24.30 1.09
CA ASN A 569 8.42 24.00 -0.33
C ASN A 569 9.23 24.91 -1.28
N MET A 570 10.45 25.27 -0.87
CA MET A 570 11.40 26.07 -1.64
C MET A 570 12.69 25.28 -1.86
N PRO A 571 12.64 24.09 -2.51
CA PRO A 571 13.83 23.27 -2.69
C PRO A 571 14.94 24.08 -3.40
N PRO A 572 16.19 24.00 -2.92
CA PRO A 572 17.29 24.67 -3.61
C PRO A 572 17.42 24.11 -5.04
N PRO A 573 17.88 24.92 -6.01
CA PRO A 573 18.07 24.46 -7.37
C PRO A 573 19.06 23.29 -7.42
N PRO A 574 18.97 22.41 -8.44
CA PRO A 574 19.92 21.33 -8.59
C PRO A 574 21.35 21.89 -8.69
N ALA A 575 22.30 21.14 -8.15
CA ALA A 575 23.70 21.50 -8.24
C ALA A 575 24.11 21.70 -9.71
N PRO A 576 24.86 22.77 -10.06
CA PRO A 576 25.37 22.94 -11.41
C PRO A 576 26.14 21.71 -11.89
N PRO A 577 25.99 21.28 -13.16
CA PRO A 577 26.88 20.27 -13.72
C PRO A 577 28.32 20.78 -13.70
N ASN A 578 29.26 19.93 -13.30
CA ASN A 578 30.69 20.24 -13.16
C ASN A 578 31.06 21.26 -12.07
N ILE A 579 30.52 21.13 -10.85
CA ILE A 579 31.16 21.73 -9.68
C ILE A 579 32.58 21.12 -9.60
N PRO A 580 33.66 21.91 -9.71
CA PRO A 580 35.00 21.39 -9.50
C PRO A 580 35.06 20.71 -8.13
N GLU A 581 35.70 19.54 -8.01
CA GLU A 581 36.06 19.06 -6.68
C GLU A 581 36.78 20.23 -5.99
N LEU A 582 36.27 20.63 -4.82
CA LEU A 582 36.92 21.66 -4.03
C LEU A 582 38.41 21.35 -4.00
N GLU A 583 39.23 22.22 -4.58
CA GLU A 583 40.67 22.10 -4.41
C GLU A 583 40.88 21.91 -2.92
N LYS A 584 41.59 20.84 -2.55
CA LYS A 584 41.94 20.47 -1.17
C LYS A 584 42.79 21.53 -0.46
N SER A 585 42.70 22.80 -0.86
CA SER A 585 42.94 23.94 0.00
C SER A 585 42.29 23.66 1.35
N ARG A 586 43.14 23.53 2.38
CA ARG A 586 42.71 23.21 3.74
C ARG A 586 41.88 24.39 4.23
N LEU A 587 40.56 24.36 4.03
CA LEU A 587 39.65 25.26 4.74
C LEU A 587 39.99 25.16 6.23
N VAL A 588 40.40 26.27 6.83
CA VAL A 588 40.87 26.32 8.22
C VAL A 588 39.81 26.94 9.12
N GLY A 589 39.92 26.63 10.42
CA GLY A 589 39.04 27.20 11.44
C GLY A 589 37.81 26.33 11.73
N THR A 590 36.84 26.96 12.39
CA THR A 590 35.59 26.34 12.83
C THR A 590 34.77 25.83 11.65
N LEU A 591 33.76 24.99 11.90
CA LEU A 591 32.81 24.59 10.85
C LEU A 591 32.20 25.80 10.13
N ARG A 592 31.87 26.86 10.86
CA ARG A 592 31.27 28.08 10.30
C ARG A 592 32.23 28.82 9.38
N GLU A 593 33.45 29.06 9.83
CA GLU A 593 34.48 29.75 9.03
C GLU A 593 34.81 28.98 7.75
N ARG A 594 34.84 27.65 7.81
CA ARG A 594 35.06 26.81 6.62
C ARG A 594 33.91 26.91 5.61
N MET A 595 32.66 26.98 6.08
CA MET A 595 31.50 27.18 5.22
C MET A 595 31.43 28.61 4.66
N GLU A 596 31.84 29.62 5.42
CA GLU A 596 31.96 31.00 4.93
C GLU A 596 33.05 31.14 3.87
N GLN A 597 34.20 30.49 4.07
CA GLN A 597 35.23 30.36 3.03
C GLN A 597 34.69 29.65 1.78
N HIS A 598 33.85 28.61 1.95
CA HIS A 598 33.21 27.92 0.82
C HIS A 598 32.24 28.83 0.04
N ARG A 599 31.53 29.70 0.74
CA ARG A 599 30.57 30.67 0.17
C ARG A 599 31.23 31.86 -0.52
N SER A 600 32.55 32.02 -0.47
CA SER A 600 33.22 33.10 -1.20
C SER A 600 33.14 32.92 -2.72
N ASN A 601 32.83 31.71 -3.20
CA ASN A 601 32.54 31.46 -4.61
C ASN A 601 31.08 31.85 -4.91
N PRO A 602 30.81 32.81 -5.82
CA PRO A 602 29.45 33.24 -6.16
C PRO A 602 28.52 32.10 -6.59
N ALA A 603 29.04 31.09 -7.31
CA ALA A 603 28.25 29.93 -7.74
C ALA A 603 27.77 29.06 -6.56
N CYS A 604 28.53 29.03 -5.46
CA CYS A 604 28.15 28.32 -4.24
C CYS A 604 27.26 29.21 -3.35
N ALA A 605 27.55 30.50 -3.28
CA ALA A 605 26.81 31.49 -2.48
C ALA A 605 25.32 31.52 -2.81
N ALA A 606 24.96 31.40 -4.11
CA ALA A 606 23.57 31.45 -4.59
C ALA A 606 22.62 30.49 -3.84
N CYS A 607 23.10 29.30 -3.44
CA CYS A 607 22.30 28.34 -2.68
C CYS A 607 22.62 28.39 -1.17
N HIS A 608 23.90 28.52 -0.83
CA HIS A 608 24.38 28.41 0.55
C HIS A 608 24.03 29.63 1.41
N ASN A 609 23.80 30.81 0.82
CA ASN A 609 23.32 31.99 1.54
C ASN A 609 21.95 31.78 2.18
N MET A 610 21.15 30.83 1.67
CA MET A 610 19.88 30.42 2.25
C MET A 610 20.01 29.21 3.17
N MET A 611 20.66 28.15 2.70
CA MET A 611 20.72 26.88 3.42
C MET A 611 21.55 26.95 4.69
N ASP A 612 22.77 27.48 4.60
CA ASP A 612 23.74 27.40 5.69
C ASP A 612 23.27 28.12 6.95
N PRO A 613 22.73 29.36 6.89
CA PRO A 613 22.18 30.03 8.06
C PRO A 613 21.11 29.20 8.80
N LEU A 614 20.19 28.58 8.06
CA LEU A 614 19.14 27.73 8.64
C LEU A 614 19.74 26.50 9.33
N GLY A 615 20.76 25.90 8.72
CA GLY A 615 21.49 24.77 9.29
C GLY A 615 22.31 25.14 10.53
N PHE A 616 22.96 26.32 10.53
CA PHE A 616 23.77 26.79 11.66
C PHE A 616 22.96 26.94 12.94
N ALA A 617 21.70 27.38 12.86
CA ALA A 617 20.82 27.46 14.03
C ALA A 617 20.64 26.13 14.77
N MET A 618 20.83 25.00 14.09
CA MET A 618 20.70 23.66 14.68
C MET A 618 22.04 23.09 15.15
N GLU A 619 23.17 23.78 14.98
CA GLU A 619 24.49 23.21 15.25
C GLU A 619 24.76 22.92 16.73
N ASN A 620 24.02 23.52 17.66
CA ASN A 620 24.04 23.10 19.05
C ASN A 620 23.51 21.68 19.28
N PHE A 621 22.97 21.01 18.26
CA PHE A 621 22.74 19.57 18.26
C PHE A 621 23.78 18.86 17.40
N ASP A 622 24.39 17.81 17.95
CA ASP A 622 25.32 16.94 17.25
C ASP A 622 24.63 16.09 16.17
N ALA A 623 25.37 15.17 15.55
CA ALA A 623 24.87 14.37 14.43
C ALA A 623 23.75 13.39 14.83
N VAL A 624 23.65 13.02 16.11
CA VAL A 624 22.62 12.10 16.64
C VAL A 624 21.58 12.84 17.50
N GLY A 625 21.64 14.17 17.51
CA GLY A 625 20.67 15.04 18.15
C GLY A 625 20.87 15.29 19.64
N GLN A 626 22.07 15.05 20.19
CA GLN A 626 22.42 15.47 21.55
C GLN A 626 22.89 16.93 21.60
N TRP A 627 22.62 17.62 22.70
CA TRP A 627 22.98 19.02 22.87
C TRP A 627 24.49 19.21 23.14
N ARG A 628 25.08 20.24 22.54
CA ARG A 628 26.49 20.62 22.68
C ARG A 628 26.66 22.14 22.54
N THR A 629 27.72 22.67 23.17
CA THR A 629 28.15 24.07 23.04
C THR A 629 29.46 24.22 22.29
N ARG A 630 30.16 23.10 22.02
CA ARG A 630 31.45 23.07 21.32
C ARG A 630 31.50 21.98 20.25
N ASP A 631 32.27 22.24 19.20
CA ASP A 631 32.68 21.24 18.20
C ASP A 631 34.17 20.96 18.35
N GLY A 632 34.52 19.84 18.97
CA GLY A 632 35.90 19.58 19.38
C GLY A 632 36.41 20.64 20.35
N ARG A 633 37.24 21.56 19.87
CA ARG A 633 37.81 22.67 20.69
C ARG A 633 37.11 24.00 20.49
N ASP A 634 36.31 24.13 19.43
CA ASP A 634 35.75 25.40 18.99
C ASP A 634 34.38 25.64 19.58
N GLU A 635 34.06 26.89 19.91
CA GLU A 635 32.71 27.27 20.36
C GLU A 635 31.74 27.33 19.17
N ILE A 636 30.51 26.89 19.40
CA ILE A 636 29.48 26.87 18.36
C ILE A 636 28.86 28.26 18.25
N ASN A 637 28.95 28.85 17.05
CA ASN A 637 28.16 30.01 16.66
C ASN A 637 26.93 29.54 15.86
N ALA A 638 25.77 29.55 16.52
CA ALA A 638 24.50 29.13 15.93
C ALA A 638 23.68 30.31 15.36
N SER A 639 24.29 31.49 15.21
CA SER A 639 23.59 32.62 14.57
C SER A 639 23.45 32.42 13.06
N GLY A 640 22.38 32.96 12.51
CA GLY A 640 22.08 32.96 11.09
C GLY A 640 21.53 34.30 10.63
N LYS A 641 21.80 34.62 9.36
CA LYS A 641 21.26 35.78 8.66
C LYS A 641 20.76 35.35 7.29
N LEU A 642 19.49 35.59 7.00
CA LEU A 642 18.90 35.35 5.68
C LEU A 642 19.22 36.52 4.73
N PRO A 643 19.15 36.32 3.40
CA PRO A 643 19.36 37.37 2.39
C PRO A 643 18.42 38.56 2.51
N ASP A 644 17.21 38.37 3.04
CA ASP A 644 16.28 39.47 3.32
C ASP A 644 16.69 40.32 4.54
N GLY A 645 17.81 40.00 5.18
CA GLY A 645 18.36 40.68 6.34
C GLY A 645 17.88 40.13 7.68
N THR A 646 16.96 39.15 7.69
CA THR A 646 16.44 38.56 8.93
C THR A 646 17.55 37.83 9.70
N GLU A 647 17.75 38.20 10.95
CA GLU A 647 18.74 37.60 11.85
C GLU A 647 18.06 36.75 12.93
N PHE A 648 18.71 35.65 13.32
CA PHE A 648 18.26 34.76 14.40
C PHE A 648 19.45 34.12 15.10
N ASN A 649 19.30 33.78 16.38
CA ASN A 649 20.34 33.15 17.18
C ASN A 649 19.91 31.77 17.69
N GLY A 650 20.34 30.72 17.00
CA GLY A 650 20.05 29.34 17.37
C GLY A 650 18.63 28.88 17.02
N VAL A 651 18.35 27.63 17.39
CA VAL A 651 17.12 26.93 16.97
C VAL A 651 15.85 27.55 17.55
N GLY A 652 15.91 28.17 18.73
CA GLY A 652 14.75 28.77 19.39
C GLY A 652 14.20 29.94 18.57
N ASP A 653 15.08 30.87 18.19
CA ASP A 653 14.73 32.00 17.33
C ASP A 653 14.30 31.52 15.94
N LEU A 654 14.97 30.51 15.38
CA LEU A 654 14.58 29.93 14.09
C LEU A 654 13.16 29.33 14.14
N ARG A 655 12.82 28.57 15.18
CA ARG A 655 11.46 28.03 15.36
C ARG A 655 10.43 29.15 15.48
N ASN A 656 10.74 30.20 16.23
CA ASN A 656 9.88 31.37 16.35
C ASN A 656 9.70 32.07 14.99
N LEU A 657 10.79 32.26 14.24
CA LEU A 657 10.75 32.83 12.89
C LEU A 657 9.84 32.01 11.96
N LEU A 658 9.97 30.69 11.97
CA LEU A 658 9.19 29.80 11.11
C LEU A 658 7.71 29.73 11.51
N SER A 659 7.41 29.74 12.81
CA SER A 659 6.04 29.68 13.34
C SER A 659 5.30 31.02 13.32
N THR A 660 6.00 32.14 13.15
CA THR A 660 5.41 33.48 13.10
C THR A 660 5.53 34.12 11.72
N GLN A 661 6.73 34.55 11.33
CA GLN A 661 6.96 35.30 10.10
C GLN A 661 6.90 34.43 8.84
N ARG A 662 7.22 33.13 8.94
CA ARG A 662 7.10 32.17 7.83
C ARG A 662 5.96 31.16 8.01
N ARG A 663 5.00 31.46 8.89
CA ARG A 663 3.91 30.55 9.27
C ARG A 663 3.10 30.09 8.07
N GLU A 664 2.75 31.02 7.20
CA GLU A 664 1.92 30.73 6.04
C GLU A 664 2.65 29.86 5.01
N GLN A 665 3.94 30.14 4.74
CA GLN A 665 4.75 29.27 3.88
C GLN A 665 4.84 27.85 4.45
N PHE A 666 5.04 27.72 5.77
CA PHE A 666 5.07 26.42 6.43
C PHE A 666 3.75 25.66 6.26
N VAL A 667 2.63 26.29 6.59
CA VAL A 667 1.33 25.61 6.50
C VAL A 667 0.98 25.29 5.04
N ARG A 668 1.31 26.17 4.09
CA ARG A 668 1.15 25.90 2.65
C ARG A 668 1.98 24.70 2.21
N CYS A 669 3.23 24.59 2.64
CA CYS A 669 4.07 23.43 2.36
C CYS A 669 3.42 22.14 2.88
N VAL A 670 2.95 22.14 4.13
CA VAL A 670 2.24 20.98 4.70
C VAL A 670 0.99 20.64 3.91
N ALA A 671 0.17 21.64 3.55
CA ALA A 671 -1.04 21.45 2.77
C ALA A 671 -0.74 20.84 1.39
N GLU A 672 0.31 21.31 0.72
CA GLU A 672 0.72 20.82 -0.59
C GLU A 672 1.27 19.39 -0.53
N LYS A 673 2.22 19.09 0.37
CA LYS A 673 2.75 17.73 0.54
C LYS A 673 1.64 16.74 0.91
N MET A 674 0.68 17.19 1.74
CA MET A 674 -0.46 16.37 2.13
C MET A 674 -1.46 16.17 0.98
N LEU A 675 -1.67 17.18 0.14
CA LEU A 675 -2.46 17.06 -1.08
C LEU A 675 -1.83 16.06 -2.07
N ILE A 676 -0.52 16.14 -2.29
CA ILE A 676 0.23 15.15 -3.11
C ILE A 676 -0.04 13.73 -2.62
N TYR A 677 0.15 13.50 -1.32
CA TYR A 677 -0.08 12.19 -0.70
C TYR A 677 -1.55 11.74 -0.82
N ALA A 678 -2.50 12.64 -0.61
CA ALA A 678 -3.94 12.35 -0.67
C ALA A 678 -4.39 11.97 -2.09
N LEU A 679 -3.90 12.69 -3.09
CA LEU A 679 -4.21 12.45 -4.51
C LEU A 679 -3.44 11.25 -5.07
N GLY A 680 -2.25 10.97 -4.57
CA GLY A 680 -1.34 9.97 -5.15
C GLY A 680 -0.78 10.42 -6.50
N ARG A 681 -0.54 11.72 -6.68
CA ARG A 681 0.14 12.34 -7.83
C ARG A 681 0.84 13.63 -7.38
N GLY A 682 1.81 14.09 -8.15
CA GLY A 682 2.39 15.43 -7.95
C GLY A 682 1.34 16.54 -8.10
N THR A 683 1.61 17.68 -7.46
CA THR A 683 0.89 18.92 -7.74
C THR A 683 1.40 19.53 -9.03
N GLU A 684 0.45 20.05 -9.79
CA GLU A 684 0.69 20.73 -11.06
C GLU A 684 0.24 22.18 -10.95
N TYR A 685 0.46 22.93 -12.03
CA TYR A 685 0.18 24.34 -12.09
C TYR A 685 -1.25 24.74 -11.67
N TYR A 686 -2.23 23.96 -12.13
CA TYR A 686 -3.65 24.19 -11.90
C TYR A 686 -4.11 23.81 -10.47
N ASP A 687 -3.30 23.08 -9.70
CA ASP A 687 -3.65 22.73 -8.31
C ASP A 687 -3.46 23.92 -7.36
N LYS A 688 -2.75 24.97 -7.76
CA LYS A 688 -2.56 26.18 -6.96
C LYS A 688 -3.89 26.74 -6.43
N CYS A 689 -4.90 26.82 -7.29
CA CYS A 689 -6.21 27.37 -6.93
C CYS A 689 -6.87 26.56 -5.81
N ALA A 690 -6.66 25.24 -5.81
CA ALA A 690 -7.14 24.37 -4.74
C ALA A 690 -6.36 24.62 -3.43
N ILE A 691 -5.03 24.75 -3.51
CA ILE A 691 -4.18 25.04 -2.35
C ILE A 691 -4.53 26.42 -1.76
N ASP A 692 -4.75 27.44 -2.58
CA ASP A 692 -5.14 28.79 -2.14
C ASP A 692 -6.49 28.75 -1.40
N LYS A 693 -7.49 28.06 -1.96
CA LYS A 693 -8.78 27.83 -1.28
C LYS A 693 -8.62 27.07 0.04
N ILE A 694 -7.73 26.08 0.10
CA ILE A 694 -7.41 25.35 1.34
C ILE A 694 -6.83 26.31 2.38
N MET A 695 -5.84 27.13 2.00
CA MET A 695 -5.19 28.11 2.87
C MET A 695 -6.17 29.16 3.41
N ASP A 696 -7.06 29.67 2.56
CA ASP A 696 -8.14 30.59 2.95
C ASP A 696 -9.12 29.95 3.95
N ASP A 697 -9.46 28.68 3.77
CA ASP A 697 -10.38 27.98 4.67
C ASP A 697 -9.75 27.75 6.05
N ILE A 698 -8.50 27.31 6.10
CA ILE A 698 -7.84 26.95 7.37
C ILE A 698 -7.33 28.16 8.14
N SER A 699 -6.96 29.26 7.47
CA SER A 699 -6.50 30.49 8.15
C SER A 699 -7.60 31.09 9.03
N ARG A 700 -8.87 31.04 8.56
CA ARG A 700 -10.07 31.45 9.32
C ARG A 700 -10.39 30.53 10.50
N ARG A 701 -9.67 29.41 10.64
CA ARG A 701 -9.91 28.34 11.61
C ARG A 701 -8.64 28.01 12.41
N ASP A 702 -7.76 28.99 12.52
CA ASP A 702 -6.55 28.92 13.34
C ASP A 702 -5.62 27.76 12.93
N TYR A 703 -5.61 27.44 11.62
CA TYR A 703 -4.75 26.41 11.03
C TYR A 703 -4.87 25.02 11.68
N LYS A 704 -6.01 24.71 12.30
CA LYS A 704 -6.23 23.45 13.01
C LYS A 704 -6.22 22.24 12.06
N PHE A 705 -5.56 21.17 12.50
CA PHE A 705 -5.28 19.98 11.69
C PHE A 705 -6.53 19.35 11.04
N ALA A 706 -7.64 19.22 11.77
CA ALA A 706 -8.85 18.60 11.25
C ALA A 706 -9.46 19.39 10.07
N TYR A 707 -9.35 20.72 10.09
CA TYR A 707 -9.83 21.55 9.00
C TYR A 707 -8.92 21.49 7.78
N LEU A 708 -7.61 21.31 7.95
CA LEU A 708 -6.71 21.04 6.84
C LEU A 708 -7.11 19.75 6.10
N LEU A 709 -7.34 18.66 6.85
CA LEU A 709 -7.77 17.38 6.26
C LEU A 709 -9.09 17.53 5.51
N VAL A 710 -10.07 18.22 6.08
CA VAL A 710 -11.38 18.42 5.43
C VAL A 710 -11.29 19.37 4.25
N ALA A 711 -10.50 20.44 4.32
CA ALA A 711 -10.28 21.35 3.19
C ALA A 711 -9.62 20.61 2.00
N ILE A 712 -8.67 19.71 2.26
CA ILE A 712 -8.09 18.83 1.23
C ILE A 712 -9.16 17.93 0.62
N ILE A 713 -9.99 17.28 1.44
CA ILE A 713 -11.05 16.38 0.95
C ILE A 713 -12.10 17.14 0.12
N GLU A 714 -12.41 18.37 0.49
CA GLU A 714 -13.37 19.21 -0.21
C GLU A 714 -12.80 19.85 -1.49
N SER A 715 -11.48 19.86 -1.65
CA SER A 715 -10.80 20.46 -2.79
C SER A 715 -11.22 19.82 -4.12
N GLU A 716 -11.22 20.62 -5.18
CA GLU A 716 -11.58 20.17 -6.53
C GLU A 716 -10.75 18.96 -7.02
N PRO A 717 -9.41 18.92 -6.91
CA PRO A 717 -8.65 17.76 -7.36
C PRO A 717 -8.95 16.49 -6.55
N PHE A 718 -9.41 16.62 -5.30
CA PHE A 718 -9.81 15.46 -4.50
C PHE A 718 -11.25 14.99 -4.77
N GLN A 719 -12.14 15.88 -5.19
CA GLN A 719 -13.55 15.55 -5.48
C GLN A 719 -13.84 15.24 -6.93
N LYS A 720 -12.92 15.55 -7.84
CA LYS A 720 -13.10 15.41 -9.29
C LYS A 720 -11.90 14.68 -9.90
N GLN A 721 -12.03 14.36 -11.19
CA GLN A 721 -10.91 13.99 -12.05
C GLN A 721 -10.89 14.97 -13.22
N GLY A 722 -9.71 15.39 -13.66
CA GLY A 722 -9.51 16.28 -14.80
C GLY A 722 -8.94 15.56 -16.03
N HIS A 723 -9.07 16.21 -17.18
CA HIS A 723 -8.34 15.83 -18.40
C HIS A 723 -6.94 16.45 -18.38
N ARG A 724 -5.96 15.78 -18.97
CA ARG A 724 -4.64 16.37 -19.24
C ARG A 724 -4.66 16.87 -20.67
N GLU A 725 -4.76 18.18 -20.87
CA GLU A 725 -4.37 18.85 -22.12
C GLU A 725 -3.14 19.70 -21.84
#